data_AF-A0A2U8E025-F1
#
_entry.id   AF-A0A2U8E025-F1
#
_cell.length_a   1.000
_cell.length_b   1.000
_cell.length_c   1.000
_cell.angle_alpha   90.00
_cell.angle_beta   90.00
_cell.angle_gamma   90.00
#
_symmetry.space_group_name_H-M   'P 1'
#
loop_
_entity.id
_entity.type
_entity.pdbx_description
1 polymer ?
#
loop_
_entity_poly.entity_id
_entity_poly.type
_entity_poly.pdbx_seq_one_letter_code
_entity_poly.pdbx_strand_id
1 'polypeptide(L)'
;MKPSPPMRALILTLFFLLCAIVTVAQPEPSDDENWLKFTSEHFEMLSSASERGSMHALVQLEQFREFVLRTIPHMRDSACEPKPLIFIFNSHQQRSRLLFKNPDAGARQAATPYLEGRLRPRIMITVNRGRLPVHISYHGYACSLINARLGPDVPLWLEEGLAGVFETLSANGDTVTFGRTNAIRLQTISRPPLIPLDTLFTANRNSPHYKENDRTGKFRSQAWLLLHYAMLGENSESCTLENLLRFADESSRPGAITSEVFEKVFGFDYKTLEDALDSYLRAGAYEKSTARIPTSPIRNKITSLAVTDEEFELERAGLSWRVNKAPDAMAALRELEKEHPENPRVYELLAEMQTGKRDNQAAANYLAKAVEKNTANPMTYIELIGTLIDQGKPGRLVPEKTAAECKALVDRAIELAPDCMEAYEMLAIIESQSPVMRVEKTRPIMEALPRMRERGKTRVALATIYWRLKRHDEAQAMLNETMGDTKSSDDMKRLAHELQRRIAKETGAPAPAPLPKSKQAPPKPAPMEPGTKERWLKLSSEHFDIFTSAHEYASLQLLIQLEQFREFFFRTIPQGRIYDPKPLIFIFDDNEHYERYRPDGPDRKAHTPPGKYFGGHLQSRIMMRHAGRFGQRLIIHEYIHSLISTRMGPRVPLWFSEGMAGVYETASIRGDTVTFGRVEEMRLKTITRTPPLPLGTLFNVGYRSPYYQGGGPETAKFYALSWLLLHYAMLGKNNEPYTVPNLMRFAAETSPPRGDTAKAFEKVFGSDYKGLEQALNSYMRAGEYVATTTTIPADPIRNKITTRLADDEEIEIELAGLAWRAGMTPTTVSLEALDVMFKLEKKYPENPRVYEILAEAQMRMNDAKTAAHYKAKAIKKNAANPKVYVELLKYDDIKPDKPGRLMSARAAAKYAALADRAIELAPDYMEAYEMLAIIESQNPNIRVEKMNAVLEALPHMRERDKTHYALATVYWRLKRHEEAQAVINELKNDPKSSDAMKRRASELQRLIEKEAGKKASAKNRQR
;
A
#
# COMPACT_ATOMS: atom_id res chain seq x y z
N MET A 1 41.46 22.57 -54.72
CA MET A 1 40.50 23.22 -55.63
C MET A 1 39.09 22.96 -55.12
N LYS A 2 38.36 24.00 -54.68
CA LYS A 2 36.95 23.87 -54.30
C LYS A 2 36.09 23.94 -55.57
N PRO A 3 35.15 23.02 -55.82
CA PRO A 3 34.29 23.12 -56.99
C PRO A 3 33.25 24.24 -56.77
N SER A 4 32.89 24.88 -57.88
CA SER A 4 32.05 26.08 -57.99
C SER A 4 30.58 25.84 -57.61
N PRO A 5 29.84 26.91 -57.26
CA PRO A 5 28.50 26.82 -56.65
C PRO A 5 27.39 26.15 -57.48
N PRO A 6 27.38 26.10 -58.83
CA PRO A 6 26.27 25.44 -59.53
C PRO A 6 26.37 23.90 -59.55
N MET A 7 27.53 23.32 -59.22
CA MET A 7 27.74 21.86 -59.26
C MET A 7 27.31 21.16 -57.95
N ARG A 8 27.21 21.90 -56.84
CA ARG A 8 26.69 21.37 -55.55
C ARG A 8 25.17 21.26 -55.54
N ALA A 9 24.47 22.13 -56.26
CA ALA A 9 23.01 22.04 -56.40
C ALA A 9 22.60 20.79 -57.19
N LEU A 10 23.29 20.49 -58.30
CA LEU A 10 22.96 19.33 -59.14
C LEU A 10 23.22 17.98 -58.45
N ILE A 11 24.28 17.88 -57.64
CA ILE A 11 24.61 16.66 -56.87
C ILE A 11 23.63 16.45 -55.72
N LEU A 12 23.15 17.53 -55.05
CA LEU A 12 22.12 17.39 -54.01
C LEU A 12 20.75 17.02 -54.60
N THR A 13 20.38 17.55 -55.77
CA THR A 13 19.09 17.19 -56.39
C THR A 13 19.08 15.76 -56.91
N LEU A 14 20.19 15.26 -57.47
CA LEU A 14 20.31 13.84 -57.86
C LEU A 14 20.36 12.90 -56.63
N PHE A 15 20.95 13.33 -55.52
CA PHE A 15 20.95 12.55 -54.27
C PHE A 15 19.55 12.46 -53.66
N PHE A 16 18.77 13.55 -53.69
CA PHE A 16 17.37 13.53 -53.25
C PHE A 16 16.45 12.75 -54.19
N LEU A 17 16.69 12.74 -55.51
CA LEU A 17 15.91 11.93 -56.46
C LEU A 17 16.25 10.43 -56.36
N LEU A 18 17.51 10.06 -56.09
CA LEU A 18 17.89 8.66 -55.87
C LEU A 18 17.40 8.13 -54.50
N CYS A 19 17.38 8.98 -53.47
CA CYS A 19 16.78 8.64 -52.17
C CYS A 19 15.24 8.58 -52.21
N ALA A 20 14.58 9.20 -53.20
CA ALA A 20 13.13 9.14 -53.39
C ALA A 20 12.66 7.91 -54.20
N ILE A 21 13.56 7.18 -54.86
CA ILE A 21 13.20 6.02 -55.73
C ILE A 21 13.70 4.67 -55.14
N VAL A 22 14.45 4.68 -54.04
CA VAL A 22 14.74 3.45 -53.25
C VAL A 22 14.13 3.55 -51.85
N THR A 23 12.87 3.99 -51.78
CA THR A 23 11.94 3.35 -50.85
C THR A 23 11.44 2.09 -51.54
N VAL A 24 12.22 1.01 -51.45
CA VAL A 24 11.60 -0.31 -51.42
C VAL A 24 10.62 -0.19 -50.27
N ALA A 25 9.34 -0.08 -50.58
CA ALA A 25 8.29 -0.32 -49.62
C ALA A 25 8.61 -1.70 -49.05
N GLN A 26 9.22 -1.72 -47.88
CA GLN A 26 9.08 -2.86 -47.00
C GLN A 26 7.57 -3.03 -46.91
N PRO A 27 7.01 -4.18 -47.36
CA PRO A 27 5.59 -4.39 -47.17
C PRO A 27 5.29 -4.08 -45.71
N GLU A 28 4.30 -3.22 -45.46
CA GLU A 28 3.73 -3.16 -44.11
C GLU A 28 3.45 -4.62 -43.72
N PRO A 29 3.89 -5.06 -42.53
CA PRO A 29 3.66 -6.44 -42.12
C PRO A 29 2.16 -6.68 -42.24
N SER A 30 1.78 -7.62 -43.10
CA SER A 30 0.40 -8.02 -43.31
C SER A 30 -0.28 -8.25 -41.96
N ASP A 31 -1.51 -7.75 -41.82
CA ASP A 31 -2.41 -8.03 -40.69
C ASP A 31 -2.81 -9.52 -40.56
N ASP A 32 -2.25 -10.41 -41.40
CA ASP A 32 -2.37 -11.86 -41.23
C ASP A 32 -1.54 -12.33 -40.03
N GLU A 33 -2.24 -12.48 -38.89
CA GLU A 33 -1.72 -12.89 -37.59
C GLU A 33 -1.29 -14.37 -37.56
N ASN A 34 -0.21 -14.71 -38.27
CA ASN A 34 0.34 -16.08 -38.25
C ASN A 34 1.06 -16.36 -36.93
N TRP A 35 0.30 -16.66 -35.89
CA TRP A 35 0.83 -17.17 -34.62
C TRP A 35 1.30 -18.62 -34.79
N LEU A 36 2.50 -18.89 -34.28
CA LEU A 36 3.07 -20.24 -34.22
C LEU A 36 3.14 -20.71 -32.77
N LYS A 37 2.74 -21.96 -32.56
CA LYS A 37 2.96 -22.73 -31.34
C LYS A 37 4.28 -23.46 -31.48
N PHE A 38 5.18 -23.25 -30.53
CA PHE A 38 6.38 -24.05 -30.40
C PHE A 38 6.30 -24.88 -29.12
N THR A 39 6.70 -26.13 -29.21
CA THR A 39 6.76 -27.03 -28.06
C THR A 39 8.19 -27.54 -27.91
N SER A 40 8.70 -27.47 -26.69
CA SER A 40 10.00 -28.02 -26.27
C SER A 40 9.79 -28.99 -25.12
N GLU A 41 10.89 -29.49 -24.55
CA GLU A 41 10.82 -30.43 -23.43
C GLU A 41 10.17 -29.76 -22.20
N HIS A 42 10.56 -28.52 -21.89
CA HIS A 42 10.15 -27.83 -20.67
C HIS A 42 9.18 -26.65 -20.89
N PHE A 43 9.05 -26.16 -22.12
CA PHE A 43 8.22 -24.98 -22.41
C PHE A 43 7.26 -25.20 -23.58
N GLU A 44 6.15 -24.47 -23.53
CA GLU A 44 5.37 -24.15 -24.72
C GLU A 44 5.47 -22.65 -25.00
N MET A 45 5.34 -22.25 -26.26
CA MET A 45 5.47 -20.86 -26.66
C MET A 45 4.50 -20.53 -27.78
N LEU A 46 3.71 -19.46 -27.61
CA LEU A 46 2.96 -18.81 -28.68
C LEU A 46 3.74 -17.58 -29.14
N SER A 47 4.05 -17.51 -30.43
CA SER A 47 4.83 -16.42 -30.99
C SER A 47 4.28 -15.93 -32.31
N SER A 48 4.17 -14.61 -32.44
CA SER A 48 3.94 -13.92 -33.71
C SER A 48 5.24 -13.35 -34.32
N ALA A 49 6.38 -13.57 -33.65
CA ALA A 49 7.70 -13.19 -34.18
C ALA A 49 8.19 -14.21 -35.22
N SER A 50 9.25 -13.87 -35.97
CA SER A 50 9.80 -14.77 -36.99
C SER A 50 10.12 -16.15 -36.43
N GLU A 51 9.84 -17.22 -37.22
CA GLU A 51 10.05 -18.60 -36.77
C GLU A 51 11.48 -18.85 -36.31
N ARG A 52 12.46 -18.36 -37.09
CA ARG A 52 13.88 -18.44 -36.74
C ARG A 52 14.20 -17.74 -35.41
N GLY A 53 13.64 -16.55 -35.17
CA GLY A 53 13.84 -15.79 -33.95
C GLY A 53 13.20 -16.46 -32.73
N SER A 54 11.98 -16.99 -32.91
CA SER A 54 11.22 -17.73 -31.91
C SER A 54 11.94 -19.02 -31.52
N MET A 55 12.35 -19.82 -32.49
CA MET A 55 13.15 -21.04 -32.29
C MET A 55 14.45 -20.73 -31.53
N HIS A 56 15.15 -19.67 -31.90
CA HIS A 56 16.35 -19.24 -31.19
C HIS A 56 16.06 -18.83 -29.73
N ALA A 57 14.96 -18.11 -29.48
CA ALA A 57 14.55 -17.72 -28.13
C ALA A 57 14.26 -18.93 -27.23
N LEU A 58 13.55 -19.92 -27.78
CA LEU A 58 13.20 -21.14 -27.07
C LEU A 58 14.43 -21.98 -26.74
N VAL A 59 15.38 -22.11 -27.69
CA VAL A 59 16.68 -22.75 -27.43
C VAL A 59 17.44 -22.04 -26.30
N GLN A 60 17.45 -20.70 -26.29
CA GLN A 60 18.12 -19.95 -25.22
C GLN A 60 17.50 -20.15 -23.84
N LEU A 61 16.17 -20.30 -23.74
CA LEU A 61 15.48 -20.59 -22.49
C LEU A 61 15.77 -22.02 -21.99
N GLU A 62 15.84 -22.99 -22.88
CA GLU A 62 16.27 -24.36 -22.56
C GLU A 62 17.75 -24.40 -22.13
N GLN A 63 18.64 -23.67 -22.81
CA GLN A 63 20.04 -23.52 -22.39
C GLN A 63 20.15 -22.83 -21.02
N PHE A 64 19.35 -21.80 -20.77
CA PHE A 64 19.31 -21.12 -19.48
C PHE A 64 18.88 -22.07 -18.35
N ARG A 65 17.79 -22.81 -18.55
CA ARG A 65 17.29 -23.79 -17.59
C ARG A 65 18.36 -24.85 -17.28
N GLU A 66 18.92 -25.45 -18.31
CA GLU A 66 19.98 -26.45 -18.19
C GLU A 66 21.20 -25.89 -17.45
N PHE A 67 21.58 -24.64 -17.75
CA PHE A 67 22.69 -23.97 -17.08
C PHE A 67 22.47 -23.80 -15.57
N VAL A 68 21.29 -23.30 -15.18
CA VAL A 68 20.92 -23.09 -13.76
C VAL A 68 20.95 -24.42 -13.00
N LEU A 69 20.33 -25.46 -13.56
CA LEU A 69 20.31 -26.80 -12.96
C LEU A 69 21.70 -27.45 -12.92
N ARG A 70 22.59 -27.12 -13.87
CA ARG A 70 23.98 -27.59 -13.81
C ARG A 70 24.77 -26.94 -12.69
N THR A 71 24.53 -25.65 -12.45
CA THR A 71 25.25 -24.80 -11.51
C THR A 71 24.93 -25.12 -10.06
N ILE A 72 23.68 -25.51 -9.77
CA ILE A 72 23.24 -25.89 -8.42
C ILE A 72 22.74 -27.34 -8.48
N PRO A 73 23.62 -28.34 -8.30
CA PRO A 73 23.27 -29.75 -8.47
C PRO A 73 22.08 -30.20 -7.61
N HIS A 74 21.91 -29.62 -6.41
CA HIS A 74 20.76 -29.87 -5.53
C HIS A 74 19.40 -29.47 -6.14
N MET A 75 19.37 -28.66 -7.19
CA MET A 75 18.13 -28.33 -7.91
C MET A 75 17.76 -29.36 -8.98
N ARG A 76 18.60 -30.36 -9.27
CA ARG A 76 18.35 -31.37 -10.31
C ARG A 76 17.32 -32.41 -9.89
N ASP A 77 17.07 -32.59 -8.59
CA ASP A 77 16.06 -33.50 -8.10
C ASP A 77 14.64 -33.04 -8.54
N SER A 78 13.80 -33.99 -8.99
CA SER A 78 12.53 -33.69 -9.68
C SER A 78 11.48 -33.09 -8.75
N ALA A 79 11.15 -31.82 -8.96
CA ALA A 79 9.91 -31.20 -8.52
C ALA A 79 8.89 -31.24 -9.67
N CYS A 80 7.60 -31.24 -9.36
CA CYS A 80 6.53 -31.09 -10.35
C CYS A 80 6.55 -29.66 -10.90
N GLU A 81 7.46 -29.39 -11.85
CA GLU A 81 7.61 -28.08 -12.48
C GLU A 81 6.50 -27.91 -13.54
N PRO A 82 5.53 -27.01 -13.36
CA PRO A 82 4.53 -26.75 -14.39
C PRO A 82 5.21 -26.14 -15.63
N LYS A 83 4.95 -26.70 -16.81
CA LYS A 83 5.52 -26.23 -18.08
C LYS A 83 5.16 -24.76 -18.35
N PRO A 84 6.11 -23.82 -18.30
CA PRO A 84 5.81 -22.41 -18.51
C PRO A 84 5.32 -22.16 -19.94
N LEU A 85 4.35 -21.26 -20.08
CA LEU A 85 3.88 -20.79 -21.38
C LEU A 85 4.52 -19.43 -21.71
N ILE A 86 5.23 -19.37 -22.83
CA ILE A 86 5.90 -18.16 -23.32
C ILE A 86 5.00 -17.48 -24.36
N PHE A 87 4.79 -16.18 -24.23
CA PHE A 87 4.10 -15.34 -25.20
C PHE A 87 5.07 -14.34 -25.80
N ILE A 88 5.31 -14.44 -27.11
CA ILE A 88 6.18 -13.52 -27.83
C ILE A 88 5.34 -12.67 -28.79
N PHE A 89 5.28 -11.38 -28.47
CA PHE A 89 4.65 -10.38 -29.33
C PHE A 89 5.68 -9.78 -30.28
N ASN A 90 5.35 -9.70 -31.57
CA ASN A 90 6.21 -9.11 -32.59
C ASN A 90 6.38 -7.59 -32.45
N SER A 91 5.49 -6.92 -31.70
CA SER A 91 5.65 -5.50 -31.39
C SER A 91 4.96 -5.10 -30.10
N HIS A 92 5.36 -3.94 -29.56
CA HIS A 92 4.69 -3.33 -28.40
C HIS A 92 3.24 -2.96 -28.70
N GLN A 93 2.95 -2.56 -29.93
CA GLN A 93 1.60 -2.24 -30.39
C GLN A 93 0.72 -3.49 -30.42
N GLN A 94 1.25 -4.62 -30.94
CA GLN A 94 0.52 -5.88 -30.96
C GLN A 94 0.20 -6.38 -29.54
N ARG A 95 1.20 -6.37 -28.64
CA ARG A 95 0.97 -6.67 -27.21
C ARG A 95 -0.14 -5.80 -26.62
N SER A 96 -0.07 -4.50 -26.89
CA SER A 96 -0.99 -3.54 -26.31
C SER A 96 -2.42 -3.72 -26.81
N ARG A 97 -2.58 -4.00 -28.11
CA ARG A 97 -3.87 -4.33 -28.74
C ARG A 97 -4.49 -5.60 -28.16
N LEU A 98 -3.69 -6.65 -28.00
CA LEU A 98 -4.21 -7.98 -27.64
C LEU A 98 -4.52 -8.14 -26.15
N LEU A 99 -3.83 -7.40 -25.27
CA LEU A 99 -3.95 -7.58 -23.83
C LEU A 99 -4.75 -6.47 -23.13
N PHE A 100 -4.96 -5.32 -23.78
CA PHE A 100 -5.56 -4.15 -23.13
C PHE A 100 -6.72 -3.58 -23.94
N LYS A 101 -7.84 -3.33 -23.25
CA LYS A 101 -9.01 -2.67 -23.82
C LYS A 101 -8.71 -1.28 -24.39
N ASN A 102 -7.73 -0.57 -23.83
CA ASN A 102 -7.18 0.66 -24.39
C ASN A 102 -5.69 0.44 -24.74
N PRO A 103 -5.36 0.23 -26.03
CA PRO A 103 -3.99 -0.03 -26.46
C PRO A 103 -2.99 1.07 -26.08
N ASP A 104 -3.40 2.34 -26.07
CA ASP A 104 -2.51 3.47 -25.72
C ASP A 104 -2.15 3.49 -24.23
N ALA A 105 -3.05 3.00 -23.37
CA ALA A 105 -2.80 2.81 -21.94
C ALA A 105 -1.89 1.59 -21.69
N GLY A 106 -2.10 0.50 -22.43
CA GLY A 106 -1.29 -0.73 -22.35
C GLY A 106 0.16 -0.56 -22.81
N ALA A 107 0.39 0.29 -23.81
CA ALA A 107 1.73 0.62 -24.31
C ALA A 107 2.62 1.30 -23.25
N ARG A 108 2.00 1.97 -22.27
CA ARG A 108 2.68 2.70 -21.18
C ARG A 108 2.85 1.87 -19.90
N GLN A 109 2.26 0.67 -19.84
CA GLN A 109 2.32 -0.18 -18.66
C GLN A 109 3.51 -1.15 -18.74
N ALA A 110 4.46 -0.99 -17.81
CA ALA A 110 5.51 -1.97 -17.57
C ALA A 110 4.86 -3.22 -16.98
N ALA A 111 4.80 -4.30 -17.74
CA ALA A 111 4.35 -5.58 -17.25
C ALA A 111 5.57 -6.44 -16.92
N THR A 112 5.55 -7.11 -15.77
CA THR A 112 6.60 -8.04 -15.38
C THR A 112 6.73 -9.13 -16.44
N PRO A 113 7.93 -9.39 -17.00
CA PRO A 113 8.14 -10.42 -18.01
C PRO A 113 7.82 -11.84 -17.54
N TYR A 114 7.75 -12.07 -16.23
CA TYR A 114 7.37 -13.34 -15.61
C TYR A 114 6.10 -13.17 -14.77
N LEU A 115 5.14 -14.08 -14.95
CA LEU A 115 3.85 -14.10 -14.26
C LEU A 115 3.69 -15.46 -13.57
N GLU A 116 3.79 -15.47 -12.24
CA GLU A 116 3.63 -16.67 -11.42
C GLU A 116 2.24 -17.31 -11.61
N GLY A 117 2.17 -18.64 -11.51
CA GLY A 117 0.93 -19.41 -11.57
C GLY A 117 1.14 -20.85 -11.14
N ARG A 118 0.26 -21.37 -10.27
CA ARG A 118 0.37 -22.73 -9.71
C ARG A 118 0.09 -23.84 -10.73
N LEU A 119 -0.92 -23.68 -11.59
CA LEU A 119 -1.20 -24.67 -12.65
C LEU A 119 -0.30 -24.41 -13.86
N ARG A 120 -0.09 -23.13 -14.22
CA ARG A 120 0.81 -22.77 -15.31
C ARG A 120 1.40 -21.35 -15.20
N PRO A 121 2.73 -21.21 -14.98
CA PRO A 121 3.40 -19.91 -15.04
C PRO A 121 3.51 -19.41 -16.48
N ARG A 122 3.66 -18.10 -16.65
CA ARG A 122 3.72 -17.45 -17.96
C ARG A 122 4.91 -16.52 -18.08
N ILE A 123 5.52 -16.51 -19.27
CA ILE A 123 6.61 -15.61 -19.65
C ILE A 123 6.12 -14.73 -20.79
N MET A 124 6.28 -13.42 -20.67
CA MET A 124 5.90 -12.48 -21.72
C MET A 124 7.13 -11.76 -22.26
N ILE A 125 7.32 -11.83 -23.57
CA ILE A 125 8.43 -11.20 -24.30
C ILE A 125 7.84 -10.36 -25.43
N THR A 126 8.43 -9.19 -25.66
CA THR A 126 8.03 -8.32 -26.77
C THR A 126 9.26 -7.96 -27.58
N VAL A 127 9.18 -8.18 -28.89
CA VAL A 127 10.22 -7.76 -29.82
C VAL A 127 10.33 -6.23 -29.79
N ASN A 128 11.57 -5.76 -29.68
CA ASN A 128 11.90 -4.34 -29.57
C ASN A 128 13.01 -4.01 -30.57
N ARG A 129 12.73 -3.11 -31.53
CA ARG A 129 13.66 -2.71 -32.60
C ARG A 129 14.29 -3.92 -33.32
N GLY A 130 13.45 -4.89 -33.68
CA GLY A 130 13.87 -6.12 -34.36
C GLY A 130 14.68 -7.10 -33.52
N ARG A 131 14.87 -6.84 -32.22
CA ARG A 131 15.56 -7.74 -31.29
C ARG A 131 14.57 -8.37 -30.32
N LEU A 132 14.79 -9.64 -30.00
CA LEU A 132 13.98 -10.41 -29.07
C LEU A 132 14.76 -10.51 -27.74
N PRO A 133 14.40 -9.73 -26.72
CA PRO A 133 15.23 -9.54 -25.53
C PRO A 133 15.00 -10.64 -24.49
N VAL A 134 15.28 -11.91 -24.82
CA VAL A 134 14.99 -13.07 -23.93
C VAL A 134 15.51 -12.87 -22.51
N HIS A 135 16.69 -12.27 -22.36
CA HIS A 135 17.33 -12.04 -21.06
C HIS A 135 16.47 -11.28 -20.03
N ILE A 136 15.48 -10.49 -20.44
CA ILE A 136 14.62 -9.76 -19.50
C ILE A 136 13.71 -10.68 -18.68
N SER A 137 13.49 -11.93 -19.13
CA SER A 137 12.69 -12.92 -18.39
C SER A 137 13.52 -13.78 -17.43
N TYR A 138 14.85 -13.76 -17.54
CA TYR A 138 15.72 -14.66 -16.78
C TYR A 138 15.66 -14.45 -15.27
N HIS A 139 15.56 -13.21 -14.78
CA HIS A 139 15.44 -12.95 -13.33
C HIS A 139 14.17 -13.63 -12.76
N GLY A 140 13.01 -13.38 -13.37
CA GLY A 140 11.75 -13.95 -12.91
C GLY A 140 11.69 -15.47 -13.06
N TYR A 141 12.25 -16.01 -14.15
CA TYR A 141 12.32 -17.46 -14.34
C TYR A 141 13.29 -18.12 -13.34
N ALA A 142 14.44 -17.51 -13.06
CA ALA A 142 15.37 -17.96 -12.03
C ALA A 142 14.70 -18.02 -10.65
N CYS A 143 14.00 -16.95 -10.24
CA CYS A 143 13.23 -16.95 -8.98
C CYS A 143 12.25 -18.13 -8.93
N SER A 144 11.54 -18.42 -10.03
CA SER A 144 10.60 -19.54 -10.07
C SER A 144 11.30 -20.91 -9.96
N LEU A 145 12.42 -21.10 -10.65
CA LEU A 145 13.21 -22.34 -10.53
C LEU A 145 13.73 -22.51 -9.11
N ILE A 146 14.26 -21.43 -8.51
CA ILE A 146 14.76 -21.42 -7.13
C ILE A 146 13.64 -21.79 -6.15
N ASN A 147 12.46 -21.15 -6.27
CA ASN A 147 11.33 -21.40 -5.38
C ASN A 147 10.75 -22.82 -5.55
N ALA A 148 10.69 -23.32 -6.79
CA ALA A 148 10.21 -24.67 -7.06
C ALA A 148 11.18 -25.75 -6.53
N ARG A 149 12.49 -25.52 -6.63
CA ARG A 149 13.51 -26.54 -6.35
C ARG A 149 14.10 -26.46 -4.94
N LEU A 150 14.28 -25.26 -4.39
CA LEU A 150 14.79 -25.05 -3.03
C LEU A 150 13.67 -24.75 -2.03
N GLY A 151 12.65 -23.98 -2.42
CA GLY A 151 11.41 -23.81 -1.66
C GLY A 151 10.89 -22.40 -1.43
N PRO A 152 9.69 -22.26 -0.81
CA PRO A 152 9.13 -20.96 -0.51
C PRO A 152 9.84 -20.27 0.66
N ASP A 153 10.58 -21.02 1.49
CA ASP A 153 11.33 -20.51 2.65
C ASP A 153 12.79 -20.16 2.31
N VAL A 154 13.15 -20.14 1.03
CA VAL A 154 14.48 -19.66 0.60
C VAL A 154 14.66 -18.22 1.09
N PRO A 155 15.77 -17.91 1.79
CA PRO A 155 16.02 -16.54 2.23
C PRO A 155 16.05 -15.56 1.06
N LEU A 156 15.47 -14.38 1.27
CA LEU A 156 15.25 -13.42 0.19
C LEU A 156 16.55 -12.97 -0.49
N TRP A 157 17.63 -12.82 0.28
CA TRP A 157 18.95 -12.43 -0.25
C TRP A 157 19.53 -13.51 -1.17
N LEU A 158 19.23 -14.78 -0.90
CA LEU A 158 19.71 -15.92 -1.68
C LEU A 158 18.93 -16.02 -2.99
N GLU A 159 17.59 -15.93 -2.93
CA GLU A 159 16.71 -15.92 -4.11
C GLU A 159 17.05 -14.76 -5.06
N GLU A 160 17.06 -13.53 -4.55
CA GLU A 160 17.30 -12.32 -5.36
C GLU A 160 18.74 -12.19 -5.83
N GLY A 161 19.69 -12.68 -5.03
CA GLY A 161 21.11 -12.71 -5.39
C GLY A 161 21.40 -13.69 -6.51
N LEU A 162 20.95 -14.95 -6.38
CA LEU A 162 21.10 -15.97 -7.42
C LEU A 162 20.38 -15.57 -8.71
N ALA A 163 19.13 -15.11 -8.62
CA ALA A 163 18.39 -14.60 -9.77
C ALA A 163 19.13 -13.44 -10.46
N GLY A 164 19.69 -12.52 -9.66
CA GLY A 164 20.50 -11.42 -10.18
C GLY A 164 21.81 -11.84 -10.82
N VAL A 165 22.43 -12.96 -10.41
CA VAL A 165 23.63 -13.48 -11.09
C VAL A 165 23.24 -14.16 -12.40
N PHE A 166 22.21 -15.00 -12.39
CA PHE A 166 21.73 -15.72 -13.57
C PHE A 166 21.09 -14.81 -14.62
N GLU A 167 20.50 -13.65 -14.25
CA GLU A 167 19.90 -12.71 -15.22
C GLU A 167 20.91 -12.23 -16.29
N THR A 168 22.20 -12.31 -15.98
CA THR A 168 23.30 -11.83 -16.84
C THR A 168 23.76 -12.86 -17.87
N LEU A 169 23.12 -14.03 -17.88
CA LEU A 169 23.42 -15.12 -18.80
C LEU A 169 23.24 -14.67 -20.25
N SER A 170 24.23 -14.96 -21.08
CA SER A 170 24.19 -14.76 -22.52
C SER A 170 24.63 -16.04 -23.21
N ALA A 171 23.86 -16.50 -24.19
CA ALA A 171 24.20 -17.66 -25.01
C ALA A 171 24.64 -17.21 -26.41
N ASN A 172 25.75 -17.75 -26.90
CA ASN A 172 26.24 -17.60 -28.27
C ASN A 172 26.55 -18.99 -28.84
N GLY A 173 25.63 -19.52 -29.64
CA GLY A 173 25.68 -20.91 -30.08
C GLY A 173 25.71 -21.87 -28.90
N ASP A 174 26.65 -22.81 -28.91
CA ASP A 174 26.81 -23.81 -27.85
C ASP A 174 27.47 -23.25 -26.57
N THR A 175 27.92 -21.99 -26.57
CA THR A 175 28.62 -21.41 -25.42
C THR A 175 27.68 -20.49 -24.65
N VAL A 176 27.50 -20.80 -23.38
CA VAL A 176 26.78 -19.97 -22.41
C VAL A 176 27.79 -19.26 -21.52
N THR A 177 27.62 -17.95 -21.33
CA THR A 177 28.43 -17.12 -20.44
C THR A 177 27.53 -16.50 -19.38
N PHE A 178 27.91 -16.56 -18.11
CA PHE A 178 27.14 -15.92 -17.02
C PHE A 178 28.08 -15.18 -16.06
N GLY A 179 27.50 -14.36 -15.18
CA GLY A 179 28.25 -13.55 -14.23
C GLY A 179 28.74 -12.23 -14.80
N ARG A 180 28.16 -11.75 -15.91
CA ARG A 180 28.56 -10.45 -16.49
C ARG A 180 28.13 -9.32 -15.55
N THR A 181 28.93 -8.26 -15.46
CA THR A 181 28.59 -7.11 -14.62
C THR A 181 27.32 -6.41 -15.10
N ASN A 182 26.45 -6.02 -14.16
CA ASN A 182 25.33 -5.13 -14.41
C ASN A 182 25.69 -3.71 -13.93
N ALA A 183 25.93 -2.80 -14.87
CA ALA A 183 26.38 -1.43 -14.58
C ALA A 183 25.42 -0.65 -13.66
N ILE A 184 24.10 -0.92 -13.74
CA ILE A 184 23.10 -0.28 -12.88
C ILE A 184 23.23 -0.77 -11.44
N ARG A 185 23.42 -2.09 -11.25
CA ARG A 185 23.65 -2.67 -9.93
C ARG A 185 24.91 -2.09 -9.31
N LEU A 186 26.02 -2.07 -10.06
CA LEU A 186 27.28 -1.47 -9.63
C LEU A 186 27.10 -0.01 -9.22
N GLN A 187 26.50 0.83 -10.07
CA GLN A 187 26.22 2.24 -9.74
C GLN A 187 25.42 2.40 -8.43
N THR A 188 24.50 1.47 -8.16
CA THR A 188 23.65 1.48 -6.97
C THR A 188 24.44 1.20 -5.69
N ILE A 189 25.40 0.27 -5.73
CA ILE A 189 26.19 -0.16 -4.56
C ILE A 189 27.54 0.51 -4.43
N SER A 190 28.03 1.20 -5.47
CA SER A 190 29.24 2.06 -5.40
C SER A 190 29.08 3.28 -4.50
N ARG A 191 27.88 3.55 -3.96
CA ARG A 191 27.61 4.63 -2.99
C ARG A 191 27.48 4.04 -1.56
N PRO A 192 28.58 3.98 -0.78
CA PRO A 192 28.57 3.42 0.57
C PRO A 192 27.64 4.20 1.53
N PRO A 193 27.25 3.60 2.66
CA PRO A 193 27.62 2.27 3.14
C PRO A 193 26.79 1.14 2.51
N LEU A 194 27.36 -0.07 2.38
CA LEU A 194 26.58 -1.28 2.11
C LEU A 194 25.59 -1.55 3.28
N ILE A 195 24.56 -2.35 3.01
CA ILE A 195 23.63 -2.88 4.02
C ILE A 195 24.42 -3.80 4.95
N PRO A 196 24.33 -3.68 6.29
CA PRO A 196 24.97 -4.62 7.19
C PRO A 196 24.51 -6.06 6.92
N LEU A 197 25.42 -7.04 6.97
CA LEU A 197 25.09 -8.43 6.62
C LEU A 197 24.00 -9.03 7.51
N ASP A 198 23.98 -8.69 8.79
CA ASP A 198 22.91 -9.08 9.71
C ASP A 198 21.53 -8.63 9.19
N THR A 199 21.43 -7.40 8.70
CA THR A 199 20.22 -6.86 8.08
C THR A 199 19.91 -7.51 6.72
N LEU A 200 20.93 -7.84 5.93
CA LEU A 200 20.76 -8.51 4.63
C LEU A 200 20.21 -9.93 4.82
N PHE A 201 20.77 -10.69 5.76
CA PHE A 201 20.45 -12.10 6.00
C PHE A 201 19.10 -12.31 6.70
N THR A 202 18.67 -11.36 7.53
CA THR A 202 17.38 -11.42 8.20
C THR A 202 16.22 -10.78 7.41
N ALA A 203 16.52 -10.16 6.25
CA ALA A 203 15.52 -9.53 5.42
C ALA A 203 14.56 -10.55 4.79
N ASN A 204 13.27 -10.22 4.82
CA ASN A 204 12.18 -10.96 4.17
C ASN A 204 11.36 -10.01 3.28
N ARG A 205 10.35 -10.55 2.57
CA ARG A 205 9.53 -9.78 1.61
C ARG A 205 8.75 -8.63 2.26
N ASN A 206 8.65 -8.61 3.59
CA ASN A 206 8.04 -7.53 4.36
C ASN A 206 9.03 -6.50 4.91
N SER A 207 10.34 -6.75 4.81
CA SER A 207 11.37 -5.86 5.34
C SER A 207 11.39 -4.50 4.60
N PRO A 208 11.65 -3.39 5.31
CA PRO A 208 11.73 -2.05 4.71
C PRO A 208 12.72 -1.95 3.54
N HIS A 209 13.80 -2.73 3.57
CA HIS A 209 14.82 -2.78 2.52
C HIS A 209 14.34 -3.39 1.19
N TYR A 210 13.19 -4.07 1.17
CA TYR A 210 12.65 -4.74 -0.02
C TYR A 210 11.31 -4.15 -0.51
N LYS A 211 10.55 -3.44 0.34
CA LYS A 211 9.27 -2.79 -0.03
C LYS A 211 9.39 -1.37 -0.58
N GLU A 212 10.53 -0.72 -0.41
CA GLU A 212 10.74 0.69 -0.76
C GLU A 212 11.58 0.79 -2.04
N ASN A 213 11.03 1.34 -3.14
CA ASN A 213 11.64 1.32 -4.48
C ASN A 213 13.12 1.78 -4.54
N ASP A 214 13.54 2.70 -3.68
CA ASP A 214 14.91 3.20 -3.57
C ASP A 214 15.84 2.23 -2.82
N ARG A 215 15.32 1.44 -1.87
CA ARG A 215 16.08 0.43 -1.11
C ARG A 215 16.05 -0.96 -1.74
N THR A 216 14.98 -1.34 -2.42
CA THR A 216 14.87 -2.64 -3.12
C THR A 216 16.00 -2.79 -4.14
N GLY A 217 16.33 -1.72 -4.87
CA GLY A 217 17.45 -1.70 -5.79
C GLY A 217 18.79 -1.95 -5.10
N LYS A 218 19.02 -1.34 -3.94
CA LYS A 218 20.26 -1.51 -3.16
C LYS A 218 20.36 -2.91 -2.54
N PHE A 219 19.26 -3.43 -1.98
CA PHE A 219 19.17 -4.80 -1.48
C PHE A 219 19.50 -5.81 -2.58
N ARG A 220 18.79 -5.75 -3.72
CA ARG A 220 19.02 -6.64 -4.86
C ARG A 220 20.44 -6.55 -5.40
N SER A 221 21.00 -5.34 -5.46
CA SER A 221 22.36 -5.12 -5.96
C SER A 221 23.41 -5.67 -5.00
N GLN A 222 23.21 -5.57 -3.69
CA GLN A 222 24.15 -6.15 -2.73
C GLN A 222 24.00 -7.67 -2.57
N ALA A 223 22.77 -8.20 -2.63
CA ALA A 223 22.53 -9.64 -2.74
C ALA A 223 23.24 -10.21 -3.98
N TRP A 224 23.14 -9.53 -5.13
CA TRP A 224 23.92 -9.87 -6.31
C TRP A 224 25.43 -9.84 -6.04
N LEU A 225 25.96 -8.81 -5.38
CA LEU A 225 27.40 -8.71 -5.07
C LEU A 225 27.89 -9.91 -4.24
N LEU A 226 27.14 -10.29 -3.20
CA LEU A 226 27.45 -11.44 -2.35
C LEU A 226 27.50 -12.74 -3.16
N LEU A 227 26.45 -13.01 -3.94
CA LEU A 227 26.36 -14.26 -4.71
C LEU A 227 27.34 -14.27 -5.88
N HIS A 228 27.63 -13.12 -6.49
CA HIS A 228 28.64 -13.00 -7.54
C HIS A 228 30.04 -13.28 -6.97
N TYR A 229 30.39 -12.67 -5.83
CA TYR A 229 31.63 -12.97 -5.12
C TYR A 229 31.75 -14.46 -4.79
N ALA A 230 30.72 -15.07 -4.20
CA ALA A 230 30.74 -16.47 -3.78
C ALA A 230 30.81 -17.50 -4.93
N MET A 231 30.40 -17.12 -6.14
CA MET A 231 30.39 -18.01 -7.30
C MET A 231 31.59 -17.79 -8.24
N LEU A 232 32.14 -16.58 -8.28
CA LEU A 232 33.07 -16.16 -9.34
C LEU A 232 34.28 -15.37 -8.82
N GLY A 233 34.32 -14.96 -7.55
CA GLY A 233 35.43 -14.19 -7.00
C GLY A 233 36.69 -15.04 -6.84
N GLU A 234 37.86 -14.52 -7.25
CA GLU A 234 39.15 -15.23 -7.19
C GLU A 234 39.55 -15.64 -5.76
N ASN A 235 39.15 -14.86 -4.75
CA ASN A 235 39.45 -15.12 -3.33
C ASN A 235 38.18 -15.55 -2.55
N SER A 236 37.27 -16.28 -3.19
CA SER A 236 36.00 -16.71 -2.59
C SER A 236 36.06 -18.05 -1.85
N GLU A 237 37.25 -18.66 -1.73
CA GLU A 237 37.46 -19.97 -1.09
C GLU A 237 36.88 -20.05 0.33
N SER A 238 36.89 -18.93 1.04
CA SER A 238 36.31 -18.79 2.38
C SER A 238 34.80 -18.56 2.39
N CYS A 239 34.17 -18.18 1.27
CA CYS A 239 32.74 -17.87 1.15
C CYS A 239 32.12 -18.47 -0.14
N THR A 240 32.08 -19.80 -0.25
CA THR A 240 31.53 -20.48 -1.43
C THR A 240 29.99 -20.47 -1.46
N LEU A 241 29.40 -20.67 -2.65
CA LEU A 241 27.96 -20.86 -2.80
C LEU A 241 27.44 -22.04 -1.94
N GLU A 242 28.20 -23.14 -1.86
CA GLU A 242 27.84 -24.30 -1.03
C GLU A 242 27.72 -23.92 0.45
N ASN A 243 28.68 -23.15 0.98
CA ASN A 243 28.61 -22.67 2.35
C ASN A 243 27.44 -21.68 2.54
N LEU A 244 27.12 -20.82 1.57
CA LEU A 244 25.95 -19.93 1.63
C LEU A 244 24.62 -20.71 1.62
N LEU A 245 24.52 -21.79 0.85
CA LEU A 245 23.35 -22.68 0.87
C LEU A 245 23.24 -23.41 2.22
N ARG A 246 24.36 -23.90 2.77
CA ARG A 246 24.42 -24.50 4.11
C ARG A 246 24.03 -23.49 5.19
N PHE A 247 24.55 -22.27 5.11
CA PHE A 247 24.22 -21.18 6.02
C PHE A 247 22.73 -20.83 5.97
N ALA A 248 22.14 -20.74 4.77
CA ALA A 248 20.72 -20.52 4.61
C ALA A 248 19.88 -21.65 5.25
N ASP A 249 20.26 -22.92 5.04
CA ASP A 249 19.59 -24.07 5.67
C ASP A 249 19.71 -24.06 7.20
N GLU A 250 20.92 -23.83 7.73
CA GLU A 250 21.16 -23.83 9.17
C GLU A 250 20.51 -22.63 9.87
N SER A 251 20.47 -21.46 9.21
CA SER A 251 19.86 -20.23 9.77
C SER A 251 18.34 -20.28 9.80
N SER A 252 17.72 -21.08 8.92
CA SER A 252 16.26 -21.27 8.90
C SER A 252 15.77 -22.19 10.03
N ARG A 253 16.67 -22.74 10.86
CA ARG A 253 16.28 -23.64 11.96
C ARG A 253 15.68 -22.86 13.13
N PRO A 254 14.61 -23.37 13.77
CA PRO A 254 14.02 -22.72 14.94
C PRO A 254 15.04 -22.50 16.07
N GLY A 255 15.12 -21.26 16.57
CA GLY A 255 16.06 -20.88 17.63
C GLY A 255 17.50 -20.65 17.17
N ALA A 256 17.79 -20.77 15.88
CA ALA A 256 19.09 -20.41 15.32
C ALA A 256 19.35 -18.90 15.44
N ILE A 257 20.54 -18.54 15.90
CA ILE A 257 21.04 -17.17 15.91
C ILE A 257 21.90 -17.00 14.66
N THR A 258 21.42 -16.22 13.69
CA THR A 258 22.01 -16.10 12.35
C THR A 258 23.51 -15.79 12.35
N SER A 259 23.99 -14.97 13.30
CA SER A 259 25.42 -14.65 13.43
C SER A 259 26.27 -15.83 13.91
N GLU A 260 25.78 -16.60 14.88
CA GLU A 260 26.48 -17.79 15.39
C GLU A 260 26.54 -18.89 14.33
N VAL A 261 25.44 -19.07 13.59
CA VAL A 261 25.40 -20.00 12.45
C VAL A 261 26.41 -19.59 11.38
N PHE A 262 26.51 -18.29 11.10
CA PHE A 262 27.47 -17.78 10.14
C PHE A 262 28.91 -18.11 10.58
N GLU A 263 29.30 -17.75 11.80
CA GLU A 263 30.65 -18.04 12.31
C GLU A 263 30.95 -19.53 12.30
N LYS A 264 29.98 -20.38 12.63
CA LYS A 264 30.12 -21.84 12.58
C LYS A 264 30.33 -22.35 11.14
N VAL A 265 29.58 -21.83 10.18
CA VAL A 265 29.62 -22.30 8.78
C VAL A 265 30.87 -21.81 8.05
N PHE A 266 31.30 -20.58 8.32
CA PHE A 266 32.35 -19.90 7.57
C PHE A 266 33.69 -19.83 8.31
N GLY A 267 33.69 -19.94 9.64
CA GLY A 267 34.90 -19.84 10.46
C GLY A 267 35.40 -18.40 10.68
N PHE A 268 34.61 -17.39 10.32
CA PHE A 268 34.90 -15.97 10.52
C PHE A 268 33.59 -15.17 10.71
N ASP A 269 33.71 -13.92 11.14
CA ASP A 269 32.58 -13.04 11.49
C ASP A 269 32.03 -12.26 10.28
N TYR A 270 30.88 -11.60 10.46
CA TYR A 270 30.29 -10.75 9.41
C TYR A 270 31.22 -9.64 8.95
N LYS A 271 32.00 -9.06 9.87
CA LYS A 271 32.88 -7.94 9.56
C LYS A 271 33.94 -8.35 8.53
N THR A 272 34.50 -9.54 8.67
CA THR A 272 35.46 -10.11 7.72
C THR A 272 34.84 -10.24 6.32
N LEU A 273 33.59 -10.72 6.20
CA LEU A 273 32.90 -10.81 4.90
C LEU A 273 32.55 -9.43 4.33
N GLU A 274 32.10 -8.50 5.17
CA GLU A 274 31.80 -7.12 4.75
C GLU A 274 33.04 -6.45 4.15
N ASP A 275 34.21 -6.62 4.77
CA ASP A 275 35.47 -6.07 4.29
C ASP A 275 35.94 -6.78 2.99
N ALA A 276 35.69 -8.08 2.85
CA ALA A 276 35.94 -8.83 1.62
C ALA A 276 35.04 -8.36 0.47
N LEU A 277 33.75 -8.17 0.70
CA LEU A 277 32.80 -7.68 -0.30
C LEU A 277 33.10 -6.23 -0.72
N ASP A 278 33.48 -5.38 0.22
CA ASP A 278 33.88 -3.99 -0.05
C ASP A 278 35.19 -3.95 -0.86
N SER A 279 36.14 -4.84 -0.55
CA SER A 279 37.37 -5.00 -1.33
C SER A 279 37.10 -5.52 -2.74
N TYR A 280 36.22 -6.52 -2.88
CA TYR A 280 35.78 -7.05 -4.17
C TYR A 280 35.09 -5.98 -5.02
N LEU A 281 34.19 -5.20 -4.40
CA LEU A 281 33.50 -4.08 -5.04
C LEU A 281 34.46 -3.00 -5.55
N ARG A 282 35.47 -2.65 -4.74
CA ARG A 282 36.50 -1.65 -5.09
C ARG A 282 37.48 -2.13 -6.15
N ALA A 283 37.87 -3.40 -6.11
CA ALA A 283 38.80 -3.99 -7.08
C ALA A 283 38.24 -3.91 -8.51
N GLY A 284 36.91 -4.04 -8.66
CA GLY A 284 36.24 -3.89 -9.94
C GLY A 284 36.53 -5.01 -10.96
N ALA A 285 37.26 -6.05 -10.55
CA ALA A 285 37.59 -7.23 -11.33
C ALA A 285 36.52 -8.31 -11.11
N TYR A 286 35.44 -8.24 -11.90
CA TYR A 286 34.33 -9.19 -11.83
C TYR A 286 34.50 -10.27 -12.91
N GLU A 287 34.85 -11.47 -12.46
CA GLU A 287 35.01 -12.61 -13.34
C GLU A 287 33.68 -13.11 -13.91
N LYS A 288 33.80 -13.86 -15.00
CA LYS A 288 32.68 -14.51 -15.69
C LYS A 288 33.04 -15.95 -15.97
N SER A 289 32.06 -16.83 -15.97
CA SER A 289 32.28 -18.24 -16.29
C SER A 289 31.53 -18.63 -17.55
N THR A 290 32.11 -19.59 -18.27
CA THR A 290 31.60 -20.12 -19.53
C THR A 290 31.35 -21.61 -19.41
N ALA A 291 30.26 -22.07 -20.02
CA ALA A 291 29.91 -23.48 -20.09
C ALA A 291 29.44 -23.82 -21.50
N ARG A 292 29.70 -25.07 -21.91
CA ARG A 292 29.19 -25.60 -23.18
C ARG A 292 27.85 -26.29 -22.97
N ILE A 293 26.80 -25.78 -23.60
CA ILE A 293 25.46 -26.38 -23.67
C ILE A 293 25.07 -26.48 -25.14
N PRO A 294 25.20 -27.68 -25.76
CA PRO A 294 24.96 -27.87 -27.18
C PRO A 294 23.55 -27.47 -27.61
N THR A 295 23.45 -26.69 -28.68
CA THR A 295 22.17 -26.22 -29.23
C THR A 295 21.45 -27.28 -30.05
N SER A 296 22.18 -28.14 -30.76
CA SER A 296 21.59 -29.13 -31.66
C SER A 296 20.64 -30.12 -30.96
N PRO A 297 21.00 -30.73 -29.81
CA PRO A 297 20.09 -31.66 -29.12
C PRO A 297 18.80 -31.01 -28.63
N ILE A 298 18.88 -29.73 -28.23
CA ILE A 298 17.71 -28.94 -27.79
C ILE A 298 16.83 -28.64 -29.00
N ARG A 299 17.43 -28.08 -30.06
CA ARG A 299 16.72 -27.68 -31.29
C ARG A 299 15.98 -28.84 -31.94
N ASN A 300 16.59 -30.02 -31.98
CA ASN A 300 15.99 -31.20 -32.62
C ASN A 300 14.73 -31.72 -31.91
N LYS A 301 14.49 -31.31 -30.65
CA LYS A 301 13.28 -31.65 -29.88
C LYS A 301 12.19 -30.59 -29.99
N ILE A 302 12.45 -29.46 -30.64
CA ILE A 302 11.45 -28.39 -30.77
C ILE A 302 10.59 -28.62 -32.00
N THR A 303 9.27 -28.61 -31.81
CA THR A 303 8.29 -28.64 -32.89
C THR A 303 7.63 -27.27 -33.05
N SER A 304 7.19 -26.92 -34.27
CA SER A 304 6.42 -25.71 -34.58
C SER A 304 5.16 -26.07 -35.38
N LEU A 305 4.02 -25.48 -35.02
CA LEU A 305 2.73 -25.63 -35.68
C LEU A 305 1.99 -24.28 -35.70
N ALA A 306 1.03 -24.10 -36.61
CA ALA A 306 0.12 -22.94 -36.55
C ALA A 306 -0.78 -23.03 -35.30
N VAL A 307 -1.00 -21.90 -34.63
CA VAL A 307 -1.94 -21.82 -33.49
C VAL A 307 -3.36 -21.77 -34.03
N THR A 308 -4.30 -22.52 -33.43
CA THR A 308 -5.72 -22.38 -33.75
C THR A 308 -6.31 -21.14 -33.06
N ASP A 309 -7.37 -20.57 -33.63
CA ASP A 309 -8.06 -19.41 -33.02
C ASP A 309 -8.50 -19.70 -31.58
N GLU A 310 -9.01 -20.90 -31.33
CA GLU A 310 -9.37 -21.39 -29.99
C GLU A 310 -8.18 -21.35 -29.02
N GLU A 311 -7.05 -21.98 -29.39
CA GLU A 311 -5.86 -22.07 -28.53
C GLU A 311 -5.29 -20.67 -28.23
N PHE A 312 -5.27 -19.81 -29.24
CA PHE A 312 -4.79 -18.45 -29.12
C PHE A 312 -5.67 -17.64 -28.17
N GLU A 313 -6.99 -17.59 -28.40
CA GLU A 313 -7.92 -16.82 -27.58
C GLU A 313 -7.97 -17.29 -26.13
N LEU A 314 -7.89 -18.60 -25.91
CA LEU A 314 -7.85 -19.22 -24.59
C LEU A 314 -6.66 -18.72 -23.76
N GLU A 315 -5.46 -18.84 -24.30
CA GLU A 315 -4.25 -18.45 -23.56
C GLU A 315 -4.06 -16.93 -23.54
N ARG A 316 -4.55 -16.19 -24.56
CA ARG A 316 -4.62 -14.72 -24.54
C ARG A 316 -5.53 -14.22 -23.42
N ALA A 317 -6.70 -14.82 -23.22
CA ALA A 317 -7.60 -14.48 -22.12
C ALA A 317 -6.95 -14.74 -20.75
N GLY A 318 -6.31 -15.92 -20.59
CA GLY A 318 -5.54 -16.25 -19.39
C GLY A 318 -4.41 -15.25 -19.10
N LEU A 319 -3.63 -14.87 -20.14
CA LEU A 319 -2.56 -13.89 -20.03
C LEU A 319 -3.11 -12.50 -19.67
N SER A 320 -4.19 -12.06 -20.33
CA SER A 320 -4.82 -10.76 -20.11
C SER A 320 -5.25 -10.62 -18.65
N TRP A 321 -5.95 -11.63 -18.10
CA TRP A 321 -6.31 -11.66 -16.69
C TRP A 321 -5.11 -11.57 -15.73
N ARG A 322 -3.98 -12.19 -16.05
CA ARG A 322 -2.79 -12.09 -15.21
C ARG A 322 -2.15 -10.70 -15.27
N VAL A 323 -2.11 -10.09 -16.45
CA VAL A 323 -1.47 -8.79 -16.66
C VAL A 323 -2.27 -7.63 -16.05
N ASN A 324 -3.59 -7.61 -16.21
CA ASN A 324 -4.40 -6.44 -15.83
C ASN A 324 -5.74 -6.78 -15.17
N LYS A 325 -6.00 -8.06 -14.87
CA LYS A 325 -7.29 -8.53 -14.32
C LYS A 325 -8.48 -8.06 -15.15
N ALA A 326 -8.32 -7.97 -16.48
CA ALA A 326 -9.31 -7.33 -17.32
C ALA A 326 -10.69 -8.02 -17.18
N PRO A 327 -11.78 -7.22 -17.01
CA PRO A 327 -13.12 -7.77 -16.87
C PRO A 327 -13.59 -8.60 -18.07
N ASP A 328 -13.10 -8.27 -19.27
CA ASP A 328 -13.40 -8.97 -20.53
C ASP A 328 -12.75 -10.35 -20.60
N ALA A 329 -11.59 -10.58 -19.97
CA ALA A 329 -10.92 -11.88 -19.95
C ALA A 329 -11.79 -12.98 -19.32
N MET A 330 -12.56 -12.64 -18.28
CA MET A 330 -13.53 -13.57 -17.69
C MET A 330 -14.70 -13.83 -18.65
N ALA A 331 -15.20 -12.79 -19.34
CA ALA A 331 -16.27 -12.96 -20.31
C ALA A 331 -15.83 -13.82 -21.51
N ALA A 332 -14.61 -13.60 -22.02
CA ALA A 332 -14.02 -14.39 -23.09
C ALA A 332 -13.88 -15.87 -22.71
N LEU A 333 -13.36 -16.17 -21.50
CA LEU A 333 -13.31 -17.56 -21.02
C LEU A 333 -14.69 -18.20 -20.83
N ARG A 334 -15.71 -17.41 -20.49
CA ARG A 334 -17.10 -17.92 -20.40
C ARG A 334 -17.71 -18.22 -21.75
N GLU A 335 -17.31 -17.51 -22.80
CA GLU A 335 -17.73 -17.83 -24.15
C GLU A 335 -17.02 -19.10 -24.64
N LEU A 336 -15.70 -19.18 -24.41
CA LEU A 336 -14.93 -20.40 -24.68
C LEU A 336 -15.44 -21.62 -23.89
N GLU A 337 -15.97 -21.43 -22.66
CA GLU A 337 -16.64 -22.50 -21.90
C GLU A 337 -17.88 -23.04 -22.61
N LYS A 338 -18.61 -22.20 -23.37
CA LYS A 338 -19.80 -22.62 -24.13
C LYS A 338 -19.44 -23.21 -25.49
N GLU A 339 -18.47 -22.61 -26.18
CA GLU A 339 -18.05 -23.00 -27.52
C GLU A 339 -17.21 -24.28 -27.48
N HIS A 340 -16.35 -24.43 -26.47
CA HIS A 340 -15.41 -25.53 -26.30
C HIS A 340 -15.55 -26.20 -24.93
N PRO A 341 -16.73 -26.72 -24.57
CA PRO A 341 -17.00 -27.30 -23.25
C PRO A 341 -16.19 -28.58 -22.97
N GLU A 342 -15.64 -29.22 -24.01
CA GLU A 342 -14.79 -30.41 -23.85
C GLU A 342 -13.31 -30.07 -23.63
N ASN A 343 -12.90 -28.79 -23.72
CA ASN A 343 -11.52 -28.40 -23.52
C ASN A 343 -11.21 -28.23 -22.02
N PRO A 344 -10.43 -29.14 -21.39
CA PRO A 344 -10.15 -29.07 -19.96
C PRO A 344 -9.43 -27.79 -19.55
N ARG A 345 -8.67 -27.18 -20.47
CA ARG A 345 -7.85 -26.00 -20.20
C ARG A 345 -8.69 -24.76 -19.89
N VAL A 346 -9.91 -24.66 -20.44
CA VAL A 346 -10.87 -23.59 -20.08
C VAL A 346 -11.15 -23.59 -18.58
N TYR A 347 -11.43 -24.76 -18.03
CA TYR A 347 -11.77 -24.92 -16.63
C TYR A 347 -10.56 -24.69 -15.71
N GLU A 348 -9.35 -25.06 -16.13
CA GLU A 348 -8.13 -24.71 -15.39
C GLU A 348 -7.96 -23.20 -15.26
N LEU A 349 -8.14 -22.45 -16.34
CA LEU A 349 -8.03 -20.99 -16.30
C LEU A 349 -9.11 -20.35 -15.43
N LEU A 350 -10.34 -20.86 -15.51
CA LEU A 350 -11.43 -20.43 -14.64
C LEU A 350 -11.08 -20.71 -13.16
N ALA A 351 -10.52 -21.89 -12.84
CA ALA A 351 -10.06 -22.21 -11.49
C ALA A 351 -8.96 -21.25 -11.01
N GLU A 352 -7.95 -20.95 -11.84
CA GLU A 352 -6.89 -19.98 -11.53
C GLU A 352 -7.48 -18.57 -11.25
N MET A 353 -8.47 -18.16 -12.04
CA MET A 353 -9.15 -16.88 -11.87
C MET A 353 -9.93 -16.80 -10.56
N GLN A 354 -10.67 -17.84 -10.19
CA GLN A 354 -11.45 -17.87 -8.94
C GLN A 354 -10.54 -17.95 -7.72
N THR A 355 -9.44 -18.71 -7.80
CA THR A 355 -8.39 -18.71 -6.78
C THR A 355 -7.84 -17.30 -6.55
N GLY A 356 -7.59 -16.54 -7.63
CA GLY A 356 -7.17 -15.14 -7.56
C GLY A 356 -8.22 -14.19 -6.94
N LYS A 357 -9.51 -14.56 -6.97
CA LYS A 357 -10.61 -13.85 -6.30
C LYS A 357 -10.86 -14.33 -4.86
N ARG A 358 -10.08 -15.32 -4.39
CA ARG A 358 -10.27 -16.02 -3.10
C ARG A 358 -11.60 -16.77 -2.99
N ASP A 359 -12.20 -17.14 -4.11
CA ASP A 359 -13.38 -18.00 -4.16
C ASP A 359 -12.93 -19.47 -4.31
N ASN A 360 -12.55 -20.06 -3.18
CA ASN A 360 -11.99 -21.41 -3.14
C ASN A 360 -13.01 -22.48 -3.55
N GLN A 361 -14.30 -22.25 -3.29
CA GLN A 361 -15.35 -23.20 -3.66
C GLN A 361 -15.55 -23.22 -5.17
N ALA A 362 -15.65 -22.04 -5.80
CA ALA A 362 -15.76 -21.99 -7.26
C ALA A 362 -14.49 -22.54 -7.92
N ALA A 363 -13.31 -22.26 -7.37
CA ALA A 363 -12.05 -22.83 -7.87
C ALA A 363 -12.07 -24.37 -7.83
N ALA A 364 -12.46 -24.97 -6.70
CA ALA A 364 -12.58 -26.42 -6.56
C ALA A 364 -13.55 -27.02 -7.59
N ASN A 365 -14.71 -26.40 -7.80
CA ASN A 365 -15.69 -26.86 -8.79
C ASN A 365 -15.12 -26.84 -10.22
N TYR A 366 -14.32 -25.83 -10.57
CA TYR A 366 -13.67 -25.76 -11.88
C TYR A 366 -12.54 -26.77 -12.04
N LEU A 367 -11.74 -27.01 -10.99
CA LEU A 367 -10.74 -28.07 -11.00
C LEU A 367 -11.39 -29.44 -11.24
N ALA A 368 -12.52 -29.72 -10.57
CA ALA A 368 -13.29 -30.95 -10.77
C ALA A 368 -13.77 -31.11 -12.22
N LYS A 369 -14.27 -30.03 -12.84
CA LYS A 369 -14.65 -30.04 -14.27
C LYS A 369 -13.46 -30.27 -15.20
N ALA A 370 -12.31 -29.65 -14.92
CA ALA A 370 -11.10 -29.87 -15.71
C ALA A 370 -10.66 -31.35 -15.67
N VAL A 371 -10.80 -31.99 -14.51
CA VAL A 371 -10.55 -33.43 -14.33
C VAL A 371 -11.58 -34.27 -15.08
N GLU A 372 -12.87 -33.94 -15.00
CA GLU A 372 -13.95 -34.61 -15.75
C GLU A 372 -13.69 -34.57 -17.26
N LYS A 373 -13.11 -33.47 -17.76
CA LYS A 373 -12.68 -33.30 -19.15
C LYS A 373 -11.29 -33.84 -19.46
N ASN A 374 -10.76 -34.73 -18.60
CA ASN A 374 -9.49 -35.44 -18.81
C ASN A 374 -8.28 -34.53 -19.04
N THR A 375 -8.11 -33.49 -18.22
CA THR A 375 -6.90 -32.66 -18.27
C THR A 375 -5.61 -33.49 -18.25
N ALA A 376 -4.63 -33.08 -19.04
CA ALA A 376 -3.28 -33.65 -19.02
C ALA A 376 -2.35 -32.99 -17.98
N ASN A 377 -2.85 -32.02 -17.19
CA ASN A 377 -2.05 -31.31 -16.21
C ASN A 377 -2.09 -32.00 -14.84
N PRO A 378 -0.99 -32.62 -14.38
CA PRO A 378 -0.97 -33.33 -13.09
C PRO A 378 -1.23 -32.38 -11.90
N MET A 379 -0.87 -31.10 -12.00
CA MET A 379 -1.09 -30.12 -10.94
C MET A 379 -2.58 -29.84 -10.69
N THR A 380 -3.43 -29.97 -11.71
CA THR A 380 -4.87 -29.79 -11.57
C THR A 380 -5.47 -30.85 -10.63
N TYR A 381 -5.01 -32.11 -10.75
CA TYR A 381 -5.40 -33.19 -9.85
C TYR A 381 -4.90 -32.95 -8.41
N ILE A 382 -3.63 -32.54 -8.25
CA ILE A 382 -3.02 -32.28 -6.94
C ILE A 382 -3.72 -31.12 -6.22
N GLU A 383 -4.03 -30.03 -6.92
CA GLU A 383 -4.76 -28.88 -6.36
C GLU A 383 -6.19 -29.29 -5.97
N LEU A 384 -6.89 -30.10 -6.78
CA LEU A 384 -8.23 -30.60 -6.44
C LEU A 384 -8.21 -31.46 -5.16
N ILE A 385 -7.27 -32.40 -5.05
CA ILE A 385 -7.07 -33.21 -3.83
C ILE A 385 -6.91 -32.30 -2.61
N GLY A 386 -6.12 -31.22 -2.75
CA GLY A 386 -5.92 -30.25 -1.68
C GLY A 386 -7.19 -29.53 -1.20
N THR A 387 -8.26 -29.53 -2.00
CA THR A 387 -9.59 -29.02 -1.59
C THR A 387 -10.45 -30.06 -0.88
N LEU A 388 -10.17 -31.35 -1.08
CA LEU A 388 -10.97 -32.47 -0.57
C LEU A 388 -10.48 -32.97 0.81
N ILE A 389 -9.18 -32.84 1.10
CA ILE A 389 -8.58 -33.38 2.33
C ILE A 389 -7.68 -32.38 3.07
N ASP A 390 -7.62 -32.53 4.40
CA ASP A 390 -6.74 -31.73 5.27
C ASP A 390 -5.34 -32.32 5.28
N GLN A 391 -4.44 -31.74 4.49
CA GLN A 391 -3.07 -32.23 4.34
C GLN A 391 -2.21 -32.07 5.61
N GLY A 392 -2.64 -31.25 6.58
CA GLY A 392 -1.90 -30.98 7.81
C GLY A 392 -2.16 -31.98 8.93
N LYS A 393 -3.06 -32.95 8.72
CA LYS A 393 -3.45 -33.94 9.74
C LYS A 393 -3.41 -35.36 9.21
N PRO A 394 -2.22 -35.93 8.92
CA PRO A 394 -2.09 -37.35 8.63
C PRO A 394 -2.79 -38.19 9.72
N GLY A 395 -3.61 -39.16 9.32
CA GLY A 395 -4.35 -40.04 10.23
C GLY A 395 -5.75 -39.58 10.66
N ARG A 396 -6.18 -38.37 10.31
CA ARG A 396 -7.61 -38.00 10.40
C ARG A 396 -8.36 -38.72 9.28
N LEU A 397 -9.15 -39.73 9.64
CA LEU A 397 -9.89 -40.49 8.65
C LEU A 397 -10.88 -39.60 7.89
N VAL A 398 -10.90 -39.76 6.56
CA VAL A 398 -11.89 -39.14 5.67
C VAL A 398 -12.93 -40.19 5.24
N PRO A 399 -14.14 -39.79 4.79
CA PRO A 399 -15.12 -40.73 4.29
C PRO A 399 -14.55 -41.61 3.17
N GLU A 400 -14.92 -42.89 3.15
CA GLU A 400 -14.39 -43.87 2.19
C GLU A 400 -14.56 -43.42 0.74
N LYS A 401 -15.72 -42.85 0.40
CA LYS A 401 -15.99 -42.28 -0.93
C LYS A 401 -14.97 -41.19 -1.31
N THR A 402 -14.70 -40.25 -0.40
CA THR A 402 -13.72 -39.17 -0.62
C THR A 402 -12.30 -39.73 -0.74
N ALA A 403 -11.94 -40.74 0.06
CA ALA A 403 -10.64 -41.39 -0.06
C ALA A 403 -10.49 -42.09 -1.41
N ALA A 404 -11.50 -42.82 -1.87
CA ALA A 404 -11.50 -43.49 -3.17
C ALA A 404 -11.36 -42.49 -4.34
N GLU A 405 -12.07 -41.36 -4.27
CA GLU A 405 -11.94 -40.26 -5.22
C GLU A 405 -10.52 -39.70 -5.25
N CYS A 406 -9.95 -39.35 -4.10
CA CYS A 406 -8.58 -38.82 -4.01
C CYS A 406 -7.53 -39.82 -4.54
N LYS A 407 -7.73 -41.12 -4.31
CA LYS A 407 -6.86 -42.19 -4.81
C LYS A 407 -6.84 -42.25 -6.34
N ALA A 408 -8.01 -42.15 -6.97
CA ALA A 408 -8.11 -42.12 -8.43
C ALA A 408 -7.42 -40.86 -9.00
N LEU A 409 -7.63 -39.70 -8.37
CA LEU A 409 -7.00 -38.44 -8.78
C LEU A 409 -5.47 -38.51 -8.70
N VAL A 410 -4.92 -39.02 -7.59
CA VAL A 410 -3.47 -39.04 -7.39
C VAL A 410 -2.78 -40.09 -8.26
N ASP A 411 -3.42 -41.24 -8.50
CA ASP A 411 -2.88 -42.24 -9.44
C ASP A 411 -2.80 -41.67 -10.86
N ARG A 412 -3.82 -40.90 -11.28
CA ARG A 412 -3.81 -40.23 -12.58
C ARG A 412 -2.72 -39.16 -12.67
N ALA A 413 -2.48 -38.40 -11.59
CA ALA A 413 -1.39 -37.43 -11.54
C ALA A 413 -0.02 -38.11 -11.68
N ILE A 414 0.20 -39.25 -11.01
CA ILE A 414 1.44 -40.03 -11.10
C ILE A 414 1.60 -40.64 -12.50
N GLU A 415 0.53 -41.11 -13.13
CA GLU A 415 0.55 -41.64 -14.50
C GLU A 415 0.96 -40.55 -15.51
N LEU A 416 0.40 -39.35 -15.37
CA LEU A 416 0.71 -38.21 -16.24
C LEU A 416 2.13 -37.68 -16.03
N ALA A 417 2.65 -37.73 -14.80
CA ALA A 417 3.99 -37.27 -14.46
C ALA A 417 4.63 -38.16 -13.38
N PRO A 418 5.28 -39.27 -13.77
CA PRO A 418 5.91 -40.21 -12.83
C PRO A 418 7.03 -39.63 -11.97
N ASP A 419 7.59 -38.47 -12.38
CA ASP A 419 8.63 -37.74 -11.66
C ASP A 419 8.09 -36.59 -10.78
N CYS A 420 6.77 -36.42 -10.69
CA CYS A 420 6.10 -35.39 -9.88
C CYS A 420 6.06 -35.81 -8.40
N MET A 421 7.07 -35.42 -7.61
CA MET A 421 7.20 -35.85 -6.21
C MET A 421 6.02 -35.42 -5.33
N GLU A 422 5.42 -34.27 -5.61
CA GLU A 422 4.22 -33.74 -4.97
C GLU A 422 3.03 -34.71 -5.09
N ALA A 423 2.93 -35.49 -6.17
CA ALA A 423 1.89 -36.51 -6.32
C ALA A 423 2.13 -37.68 -5.35
N TYR A 424 3.37 -38.12 -5.17
CA TYR A 424 3.71 -39.17 -4.20
C TYR A 424 3.57 -38.71 -2.74
N GLU A 425 3.83 -37.43 -2.46
CA GLU A 425 3.54 -36.82 -1.15
C GLU A 425 2.03 -36.87 -0.86
N MET A 426 1.19 -36.48 -1.83
CA MET A 426 -0.27 -36.59 -1.70
C MET A 426 -0.72 -38.04 -1.55
N LEU A 427 -0.13 -38.98 -2.29
CA LEU A 427 -0.45 -40.40 -2.19
C LEU A 427 -0.24 -40.91 -0.75
N ALA A 428 0.88 -40.55 -0.11
CA ALA A 428 1.13 -40.91 1.29
C ALA A 428 0.07 -40.35 2.24
N ILE A 429 -0.29 -39.07 2.09
CA ILE A 429 -1.31 -38.41 2.91
C ILE A 429 -2.67 -39.10 2.74
N ILE A 430 -3.09 -39.32 1.49
CA ILE A 430 -4.35 -39.98 1.15
C ILE A 430 -4.42 -41.38 1.77
N GLU A 431 -3.38 -42.19 1.62
CA GLU A 431 -3.37 -43.54 2.20
C GLU A 431 -3.41 -43.49 3.73
N SER A 432 -2.72 -42.53 4.37
CA SER A 432 -2.76 -42.38 5.84
C SER A 432 -4.14 -42.03 6.39
N GLN A 433 -4.96 -41.32 5.61
CA GLN A 433 -6.32 -40.87 5.97
C GLN A 433 -7.43 -41.78 5.44
N SER A 434 -7.10 -42.74 4.58
CA SER A 434 -8.09 -43.63 3.97
C SER A 434 -8.55 -44.70 4.96
N PRO A 435 -9.87 -44.95 5.11
CA PRO A 435 -10.36 -46.09 5.89
C PRO A 435 -9.84 -47.44 5.37
N VAL A 436 -9.74 -47.60 4.05
CA VAL A 436 -9.25 -48.81 3.36
C VAL A 436 -7.92 -48.49 2.68
N MET A 437 -6.79 -48.91 3.27
CA MET A 437 -5.43 -48.56 2.78
C MET A 437 -4.94 -49.49 1.67
N ARG A 438 -4.22 -48.94 0.69
CA ARG A 438 -3.48 -49.69 -0.34
C ARG A 438 -2.04 -49.89 0.09
N VAL A 439 -1.78 -50.97 0.81
CA VAL A 439 -0.47 -51.24 1.44
C VAL A 439 0.65 -51.35 0.40
N GLU A 440 0.34 -51.88 -0.79
CA GLU A 440 1.26 -52.01 -1.92
C GLU A 440 1.81 -50.67 -2.43
N LYS A 441 1.13 -49.54 -2.15
CA LYS A 441 1.56 -48.19 -2.53
C LYS A 441 2.62 -47.60 -1.58
N THR A 442 2.91 -48.23 -0.44
CA THR A 442 3.96 -47.75 0.49
C THR A 442 5.37 -47.82 -0.12
N ARG A 443 5.68 -48.87 -0.89
CA ARG A 443 6.97 -49.04 -1.57
C ARG A 443 7.30 -47.90 -2.56
N PRO A 444 6.45 -47.58 -3.55
CA PRO A 444 6.75 -46.47 -4.47
C PRO A 444 6.86 -45.11 -3.78
N ILE A 445 6.11 -44.88 -2.67
CA ILE A 445 6.30 -43.66 -1.85
C ILE A 445 7.69 -43.65 -1.22
N MET A 446 8.16 -44.77 -0.68
CA MET A 446 9.50 -44.88 -0.08
C MET A 446 10.62 -44.70 -1.11
N GLU A 447 10.46 -45.24 -2.32
CA GLU A 447 11.41 -45.05 -3.43
C GLU A 447 11.49 -43.58 -3.88
N ALA A 448 10.35 -42.86 -3.85
CA ALA A 448 10.28 -41.43 -4.16
C ALA A 448 10.79 -40.52 -3.03
N LEU A 449 10.70 -40.96 -1.76
CA LEU A 449 10.98 -40.15 -0.57
C LEU A 449 12.34 -39.42 -0.57
N PRO A 450 13.48 -40.00 -1.04
CA PRO A 450 14.75 -39.28 -1.10
C PRO A 450 14.74 -38.08 -2.04
N ARG A 451 13.88 -38.09 -3.07
CA ARG A 451 13.73 -37.01 -4.06
C ARG A 451 12.71 -35.96 -3.63
N MET A 452 11.92 -36.24 -2.59
CA MET A 452 10.93 -35.31 -2.05
C MET A 452 11.58 -34.16 -1.31
N ARG A 453 10.94 -33.00 -1.45
CA ARG A 453 11.38 -31.75 -0.83
C ARG A 453 10.91 -31.66 0.63
N GLU A 454 9.66 -32.02 0.92
CA GLU A 454 9.12 -32.06 2.30
C GLU A 454 8.94 -33.49 2.81
N ARG A 455 10.07 -34.12 3.17
CA ARG A 455 10.09 -35.52 3.62
C ARG A 455 9.34 -35.74 4.94
N GLY A 456 9.33 -34.75 5.84
CA GLY A 456 8.71 -34.87 7.17
C GLY A 456 7.23 -35.19 7.11
N LYS A 457 6.49 -34.52 6.21
CA LYS A 457 5.05 -34.73 6.04
C LYS A 457 4.75 -36.14 5.53
N THR A 458 5.50 -36.59 4.51
CA THR A 458 5.41 -37.94 3.96
C THR A 458 5.80 -39.01 4.97
N ARG A 459 6.86 -38.79 5.75
CA ARG A 459 7.29 -39.71 6.81
C ARG A 459 6.25 -39.86 7.91
N VAL A 460 5.63 -38.77 8.36
CA VAL A 460 4.53 -38.83 9.34
C VAL A 460 3.31 -39.58 8.76
N ALA A 461 3.00 -39.38 7.48
CA ALA A 461 1.95 -40.12 6.80
C ALA A 461 2.29 -41.63 6.69
N LEU A 462 3.51 -42.00 6.27
CA LEU A 462 3.99 -43.38 6.26
C LEU A 462 3.99 -44.02 7.66
N ALA A 463 4.44 -43.29 8.68
CA ALA A 463 4.40 -43.73 10.07
C ALA A 463 2.96 -44.01 10.53
N THR A 464 2.03 -43.16 10.13
CA THR A 464 0.60 -43.33 10.41
C THR A 464 0.05 -44.58 9.73
N ILE A 465 0.44 -44.84 8.47
CA ILE A 465 0.07 -46.08 7.75
C ILE A 465 0.61 -47.30 8.50
N TYR A 466 1.91 -47.33 8.83
CA TYR A 466 2.53 -48.45 9.54
C TYR A 466 1.92 -48.67 10.93
N TRP A 467 1.65 -47.60 11.69
CA TRP A 467 0.98 -47.70 12.98
C TRP A 467 -0.41 -48.34 12.86
N ARG A 468 -1.21 -47.92 11.86
CA ARG A 468 -2.54 -48.50 11.61
C ARG A 468 -2.48 -49.97 11.15
N LEU A 469 -1.37 -50.38 10.53
CA LEU A 469 -1.07 -51.77 10.18
C LEU A 469 -0.44 -52.58 11.34
N LYS A 470 -0.32 -52.00 12.54
CA LYS A 470 0.33 -52.61 13.71
C LYS A 470 1.81 -52.96 13.49
N ARG A 471 2.46 -52.30 12.53
CA ARG A 471 3.90 -52.39 12.23
C ARG A 471 4.64 -51.30 13.00
N HIS A 472 4.69 -51.45 14.32
CA HIS A 472 5.15 -50.40 15.23
C HIS A 472 6.63 -50.02 15.07
N ASP A 473 7.50 -50.97 14.76
CA ASP A 473 8.94 -50.71 14.58
C ASP A 473 9.21 -49.81 13.38
N GLU A 474 8.53 -50.05 12.26
CA GLU A 474 8.68 -49.23 11.05
C GLU A 474 8.01 -47.87 11.20
N ALA A 475 6.88 -47.81 11.91
CA ALA A 475 6.29 -46.53 12.31
C ALA A 475 7.29 -45.73 13.15
N GLN A 476 7.92 -46.35 14.15
CA GLN A 476 8.89 -45.72 15.01
C GLN A 476 10.15 -45.27 14.25
N ALA A 477 10.62 -46.05 13.26
CA ALA A 477 11.74 -45.68 12.40
C ALA A 477 11.45 -44.37 11.63
N MET A 478 10.29 -44.28 10.96
CA MET A 478 9.88 -43.07 10.23
C MET A 478 9.72 -41.85 11.15
N LEU A 479 9.22 -42.06 12.37
CA LEU A 479 9.05 -41.00 13.37
C LEU A 479 10.40 -40.52 13.92
N ASN A 480 11.33 -41.43 14.20
CA ASN A 480 12.68 -41.10 14.64
C ASN A 480 13.44 -40.32 13.56
N GLU A 481 13.31 -40.75 12.29
CA GLU A 481 13.84 -39.99 11.15
C GLU A 481 13.22 -38.59 11.07
N THR A 482 11.91 -38.44 11.27
CA THR A 482 11.25 -37.12 11.27
C THR A 482 11.75 -36.23 12.41
N MET A 483 11.97 -36.81 13.59
CA MET A 483 12.50 -36.09 14.76
C MET A 483 13.96 -35.68 14.57
N GLY A 484 14.77 -36.53 13.93
CA GLY A 484 16.18 -36.26 13.61
C GLY A 484 16.39 -35.41 12.35
N ASP A 485 15.39 -35.29 11.48
CA ASP A 485 15.46 -34.50 10.26
C ASP A 485 15.34 -33.01 10.56
N THR A 486 16.40 -32.26 10.30
CA THR A 486 16.46 -30.82 10.49
C THR A 486 15.52 -30.07 9.55
N LYS A 487 15.17 -30.67 8.39
CA LYS A 487 14.25 -30.08 7.40
C LYS A 487 12.77 -30.36 7.70
N SER A 488 12.46 -31.24 8.65
CA SER A 488 11.08 -31.50 9.05
C SER A 488 10.56 -30.34 9.91
N SER A 489 9.39 -29.80 9.54
CA SER A 489 8.77 -28.67 10.24
C SER A 489 8.41 -29.02 11.69
N ASP A 490 8.33 -28.00 12.55
CA ASP A 490 7.94 -28.17 13.95
C ASP A 490 6.55 -28.82 14.11
N ASP A 491 5.64 -28.54 13.19
CA ASP A 491 4.32 -29.17 13.15
C ASP A 491 4.43 -30.68 12.88
N MET A 492 5.27 -31.08 11.92
CA MET A 492 5.48 -32.50 11.64
C MET A 492 6.22 -33.20 12.79
N LYS A 493 7.18 -32.54 13.44
CA LYS A 493 7.84 -33.07 14.65
C LYS A 493 6.87 -33.23 15.82
N ARG A 494 5.93 -32.29 15.99
CA ARG A 494 4.87 -32.41 16.99
C ARG A 494 3.94 -33.58 16.70
N LEU A 495 3.47 -33.71 15.47
CA LEU A 495 2.62 -34.83 15.05
C LEU A 495 3.37 -36.16 15.20
N ALA A 496 4.65 -36.19 14.86
CA ALA A 496 5.49 -37.35 15.04
C ALA A 496 5.58 -37.74 16.52
N HIS A 497 5.86 -36.77 17.40
CA HIS A 497 5.93 -36.98 18.85
C HIS A 497 4.60 -37.45 19.45
N GLU A 498 3.47 -36.90 18.97
CA GLU A 498 2.13 -37.35 19.37
C GLU A 498 1.91 -38.81 18.99
N LEU A 499 2.27 -39.20 17.76
CA LEU A 499 2.14 -40.57 17.29
C LEU A 499 3.06 -41.53 18.06
N GLN A 500 4.30 -41.13 18.38
CA GLN A 500 5.22 -41.92 19.22
C GLN A 500 4.61 -42.20 20.60
N ARG A 501 3.95 -41.19 21.22
CA ARG A 501 3.28 -41.39 22.51
C ARG A 501 2.07 -42.32 22.42
N ARG A 502 1.32 -42.27 21.31
CA ARG A 502 0.20 -43.21 21.06
C ARG A 502 0.70 -44.64 20.91
N ILE A 503 1.77 -44.85 20.12
CA ILE A 503 2.42 -46.15 19.97
C ILE A 503 2.91 -46.67 21.32
N ALA A 504 3.64 -45.86 22.10
CA ALA A 504 4.13 -46.24 23.41
C ALA A 504 3.01 -46.66 24.38
N LYS A 505 1.86 -45.96 24.35
CA LYS A 505 0.68 -46.33 25.13
C LYS A 505 0.08 -47.66 24.68
N GLU A 506 0.08 -47.97 23.38
CA GLU A 506 -0.45 -49.23 22.85
C GLU A 506 0.47 -50.43 23.11
N THR A 507 1.79 -50.23 23.08
CA THR A 507 2.79 -51.30 23.22
C THR A 507 3.32 -51.49 24.64
N GLY A 508 3.03 -50.55 25.55
CA GLY A 508 3.59 -50.54 26.91
C GLY A 508 5.05 -50.06 26.98
N ALA A 509 5.60 -49.53 25.89
CA ALA A 509 6.94 -48.96 25.85
C ALA A 509 7.01 -47.62 26.61
N PRO A 510 8.21 -47.19 27.07
CA PRO A 510 8.38 -45.88 27.70
C PRO A 510 7.95 -44.74 26.77
N ALA A 511 7.02 -43.90 27.22
CA ALA A 511 6.59 -42.75 26.43
C ALA A 511 7.70 -41.68 26.38
N PRO A 512 7.95 -41.06 25.20
CA PRO A 512 8.93 -39.97 25.11
C PRO A 512 8.48 -38.77 25.94
N ALA A 513 9.46 -38.08 26.54
CA ALA A 513 9.22 -36.90 27.39
C ALA A 513 8.41 -35.82 26.62
N PRO A 514 7.52 -35.07 27.30
CA PRO A 514 6.74 -34.01 26.65
C PRO A 514 7.65 -32.96 26.00
N LEU A 515 7.36 -32.57 24.76
CA LEU A 515 8.05 -31.44 24.13
C LEU A 515 7.78 -30.14 24.92
N PRO A 516 8.79 -29.24 25.07
CA PRO A 516 8.60 -27.93 25.68
C PRO A 516 7.53 -27.11 24.92
N LYS A 517 6.73 -26.33 25.65
CA LYS A 517 5.69 -25.48 25.06
C LYS A 517 6.34 -24.38 24.21
N SER A 518 6.36 -24.54 22.88
CA SER A 518 6.82 -23.52 21.94
C SER A 518 5.79 -22.37 21.82
N LYS A 519 6.29 -21.13 21.64
CA LYS A 519 5.46 -19.95 21.32
C LYS A 519 4.75 -20.23 19.98
N GLN A 520 3.42 -20.18 20.00
CA GLN A 520 2.55 -20.62 18.90
C GLN A 520 2.80 -19.84 17.59
N ALA A 521 2.73 -20.56 16.47
CA ALA A 521 2.53 -20.00 15.14
C ALA A 521 1.12 -19.35 15.03
N PRO A 522 0.94 -18.32 14.19
CA PRO A 522 -0.29 -17.55 14.15
C PRO A 522 -1.46 -18.39 13.61
N PRO A 523 -2.67 -18.31 14.22
CA PRO A 523 -3.84 -19.02 13.73
C PRO A 523 -4.46 -18.33 12.50
N LYS A 524 -5.08 -19.14 11.64
CA LYS A 524 -5.94 -18.72 10.52
C LYS A 524 -7.06 -17.79 11.06
N PRO A 525 -7.41 -16.68 10.39
CA PRO A 525 -8.28 -15.66 10.96
C PRO A 525 -9.69 -16.19 11.20
N ALA A 526 -10.11 -16.16 12.47
CA ALA A 526 -11.49 -16.36 12.89
C ALA A 526 -12.28 -15.04 12.76
N PRO A 527 -13.62 -15.09 12.66
CA PRO A 527 -14.47 -13.89 12.64
C PRO A 527 -14.34 -13.11 13.96
N MET A 528 -14.54 -11.78 13.89
CA MET A 528 -14.32 -10.82 14.98
C MET A 528 -14.95 -11.27 16.32
N GLU A 529 -14.11 -11.72 17.24
CA GLU A 529 -14.37 -11.59 18.68
C GLU A 529 -13.56 -10.41 19.23
N PRO A 530 -14.19 -9.47 19.98
CA PRO A 530 -13.48 -8.41 20.67
C PRO A 530 -12.75 -9.02 21.87
N GLY A 531 -11.44 -9.28 21.74
CA GLY A 531 -10.70 -9.85 22.88
C GLY A 531 -9.30 -10.44 22.67
N THR A 532 -8.55 -10.13 21.62
CA THR A 532 -7.10 -10.42 21.67
C THR A 532 -6.37 -9.24 22.27
N LYS A 533 -5.87 -9.38 23.51
CA LYS A 533 -5.05 -8.41 24.25
C LYS A 533 -3.75 -8.09 23.51
N GLU A 534 -3.84 -7.27 22.47
CA GLU A 534 -2.68 -6.59 21.92
C GLU A 534 -2.22 -5.50 22.86
N ARG A 535 -0.92 -5.42 23.10
CA ARG A 535 -0.34 -4.41 23.98
C ARG A 535 -0.29 -3.07 23.23
N TRP A 536 -1.33 -2.26 23.38
CA TRP A 536 -1.36 -0.89 22.86
C TRP A 536 -0.68 0.07 23.83
N LEU A 537 0.13 0.99 23.30
CA LEU A 537 0.72 2.11 24.02
C LEU A 537 -0.06 3.39 23.69
N LYS A 538 -0.22 4.24 24.70
CA LYS A 538 -0.68 5.62 24.55
C LYS A 538 0.48 6.56 24.85
N LEU A 539 0.87 7.37 23.87
CA LEU A 539 1.81 8.46 24.04
C LEU A 539 1.04 9.78 23.92
N SER A 540 1.22 10.66 24.90
CA SER A 540 0.49 11.93 24.96
C SER A 540 1.47 13.09 25.12
N SER A 541 1.20 14.16 24.38
CA SER A 541 1.95 15.41 24.38
C SER A 541 0.99 16.60 24.50
N GLU A 542 1.50 17.83 24.41
CA GLU A 542 0.66 19.01 24.43
C GLU A 542 -0.31 19.02 23.25
N HIS A 543 0.10 18.59 22.06
CA HIS A 543 -0.70 18.75 20.84
C HIS A 543 -1.18 17.44 20.20
N PHE A 544 -0.63 16.30 20.62
CA PHE A 544 -0.92 15.01 19.99
C PHE A 544 -1.14 13.88 21.00
N ASP A 545 -2.03 12.97 20.63
CA ASP A 545 -2.20 11.66 21.27
C ASP A 545 -1.97 10.56 20.23
N ILE A 546 -1.07 9.63 20.54
CA ILE A 546 -0.75 8.47 19.70
C ILE A 546 -1.17 7.19 20.42
N PHE A 547 -2.03 6.40 19.77
CA PHE A 547 -2.22 4.98 20.08
C PHE A 547 -1.36 4.16 19.12
N THR A 548 -0.54 3.25 19.66
CA THR A 548 0.36 2.45 18.82
C THR A 548 0.54 1.02 19.34
N SER A 549 0.57 0.07 18.41
CA SER A 549 1.04 -1.29 18.65
C SER A 549 2.53 -1.46 18.30
N ALA A 550 3.18 -0.43 17.76
CA ALA A 550 4.58 -0.42 17.36
C ALA A 550 5.52 -0.14 18.55
N HIS A 551 6.82 -0.34 18.34
CA HIS A 551 7.83 -0.22 19.38
C HIS A 551 7.90 1.20 19.99
N GLU A 552 7.85 1.28 21.32
CA GLU A 552 7.77 2.52 22.11
C GLU A 552 8.78 3.59 21.67
N TYR A 553 10.06 3.22 21.59
CA TYR A 553 11.14 4.14 21.21
C TYR A 553 10.89 4.84 19.86
N ALA A 554 10.44 4.09 18.84
CA ALA A 554 10.21 4.65 17.51
C ALA A 554 9.01 5.62 17.51
N SER A 555 7.93 5.24 18.19
CA SER A 555 6.72 6.08 18.34
C SER A 555 7.01 7.35 19.14
N LEU A 556 7.86 7.26 20.16
CA LEU A 556 8.30 8.41 20.95
C LEU A 556 9.16 9.39 20.13
N GLN A 557 10.10 8.88 19.34
CA GLN A 557 10.89 9.73 18.44
C GLN A 557 10.00 10.42 17.40
N LEU A 558 9.04 9.70 16.83
CA LEU A 558 8.10 10.28 15.88
C LEU A 558 7.24 11.39 16.49
N LEU A 559 6.78 11.20 17.74
CA LEU A 559 6.01 12.21 18.46
C LEU A 559 6.84 13.47 18.76
N ILE A 560 8.10 13.30 19.17
CA ILE A 560 9.03 14.42 19.36
C ILE A 560 9.20 15.20 18.04
N GLN A 561 9.46 14.49 16.94
CA GLN A 561 9.60 15.11 15.63
C GLN A 561 8.33 15.83 15.18
N LEU A 562 7.15 15.32 15.53
CA LEU A 562 5.88 15.95 15.18
C LEU A 562 5.63 17.25 15.97
N GLU A 563 5.99 17.28 17.25
CA GLU A 563 5.98 18.51 18.05
C GLU A 563 6.99 19.54 17.53
N GLN A 564 8.21 19.10 17.18
CA GLN A 564 9.21 19.97 16.54
C GLN A 564 8.74 20.53 15.19
N PHE A 565 8.07 19.69 14.39
CA PHE A 565 7.47 20.12 13.14
C PHE A 565 6.36 21.15 13.36
N ARG A 566 5.49 20.93 14.35
CA ARG A 566 4.41 21.86 14.70
C ARG A 566 4.97 23.22 15.09
N GLU A 567 5.99 23.24 15.95
CA GLU A 567 6.68 24.46 16.36
C GLU A 567 7.31 25.19 15.15
N PHE A 568 7.98 24.45 14.27
CA PHE A 568 8.50 24.98 13.00
C PHE A 568 7.39 25.61 12.15
N PHE A 569 6.31 24.86 11.88
CA PHE A 569 5.21 25.28 11.03
C PHE A 569 4.62 26.61 11.52
N PHE A 570 4.42 26.73 12.83
CA PHE A 570 3.81 27.89 13.45
C PHE A 570 4.72 29.10 13.67
N ARG A 571 6.05 28.93 13.59
CA ARG A 571 6.98 30.06 13.43
C ARG A 571 6.92 30.67 12.04
N THR A 572 6.66 29.84 11.03
CA THR A 572 6.67 30.27 9.61
C THR A 572 5.33 30.81 9.12
N ILE A 573 4.24 30.56 9.84
CA ILE A 573 2.89 31.02 9.49
C ILE A 573 2.33 31.86 10.65
N PRO A 574 1.78 33.06 10.40
CA PRO A 574 1.22 33.91 11.44
C PRO A 574 0.19 33.17 12.32
N GLN A 575 0.39 33.24 13.64
CA GLN A 575 -0.49 32.65 14.64
C GLN A 575 -1.76 33.49 14.78
N GLY A 576 -2.85 33.05 14.17
CA GLY A 576 -4.17 33.31 14.75
C GLY A 576 -4.35 32.40 15.97
N ARG A 577 -4.86 32.93 17.10
CA ARG A 577 -5.38 32.12 18.22
C ARG A 577 -6.60 31.36 17.72
N ILE A 578 -6.39 30.12 17.30
CA ILE A 578 -7.41 29.21 16.78
C ILE A 578 -7.29 27.93 17.58
N TYR A 579 -8.36 27.53 18.25
CA TYR A 579 -8.44 26.24 18.91
C TYR A 579 -8.15 25.12 17.90
N ASP A 580 -7.12 24.34 18.18
CA ASP A 580 -6.65 23.25 17.35
C ASP A 580 -6.80 21.92 18.11
N PRO A 581 -7.89 21.17 17.87
CA PRO A 581 -8.12 19.92 18.58
C PRO A 581 -6.99 18.93 18.30
N LYS A 582 -6.54 18.23 19.36
CA LYS A 582 -5.52 17.19 19.22
C LYS A 582 -5.99 16.09 18.25
N PRO A 583 -5.31 15.88 17.11
CA PRO A 583 -5.63 14.76 16.24
C PRO A 583 -5.23 13.47 16.95
N LEU A 584 -6.07 12.44 16.83
CA LEU A 584 -5.78 11.12 17.36
C LEU A 584 -5.04 10.29 16.32
N ILE A 585 -3.82 9.84 16.63
CA ILE A 585 -2.94 9.15 15.70
C ILE A 585 -2.88 7.67 16.05
N PHE A 586 -3.13 6.80 15.07
CA PHE A 586 -2.99 5.36 15.20
C PHE A 586 -1.81 4.87 14.37
N ILE A 587 -0.84 4.24 15.02
CA ILE A 587 0.34 3.64 14.37
C ILE A 587 0.32 2.14 14.57
N PHE A 588 0.01 1.41 13.50
CA PHE A 588 -0.04 -0.05 13.48
C PHE A 588 1.34 -0.62 13.15
N ASP A 589 1.83 -1.57 13.95
CA ASP A 589 3.12 -2.23 13.69
C ASP A 589 3.06 -3.12 12.44
N ASP A 590 1.98 -3.89 12.31
CA ASP A 590 1.81 -4.84 11.23
C ASP A 590 0.82 -4.37 10.15
N ASN A 591 1.02 -4.89 8.95
CA ASN A 591 0.15 -4.55 7.82
C ASN A 591 -1.23 -5.18 7.94
N GLU A 592 -1.39 -6.31 8.63
CA GLU A 592 -2.67 -7.00 8.69
C GLU A 592 -3.70 -6.18 9.49
N HIS A 593 -3.32 -5.67 10.65
CA HIS A 593 -4.13 -4.78 11.47
C HIS A 593 -4.39 -3.45 10.77
N TYR A 594 -3.38 -2.85 10.12
CA TYR A 594 -3.59 -1.66 9.30
C TYR A 594 -4.67 -1.88 8.23
N GLU A 595 -4.65 -3.03 7.55
CA GLU A 595 -5.59 -3.36 6.48
C GLU A 595 -7.03 -3.55 6.99
N ARG A 596 -7.24 -3.89 8.28
CA ARG A 596 -8.58 -3.99 8.89
C ARG A 596 -9.29 -2.64 8.96
N TYR A 597 -8.53 -1.56 9.13
CA TYR A 597 -9.06 -0.20 9.21
C TYR A 597 -8.91 0.54 7.87
N ARG A 598 -8.61 -0.16 6.78
CA ARG A 598 -8.39 0.47 5.48
C ARG A 598 -9.69 1.08 4.93
N PRO A 599 -9.67 2.33 4.46
CA PRO A 599 -10.84 2.93 3.82
C PRO A 599 -11.22 2.20 2.54
N ASP A 600 -12.37 1.51 2.53
CA ASP A 600 -12.90 0.87 1.33
C ASP A 600 -13.24 1.92 0.26
N GLY A 601 -12.71 1.74 -0.96
CA GLY A 601 -13.29 2.27 -2.19
C GLY A 601 -14.13 1.18 -2.87
N PRO A 602 -15.00 1.53 -3.85
CA PRO A 602 -15.80 0.56 -4.60
C PRO A 602 -14.96 -0.52 -5.33
N ASP A 603 -13.66 -0.28 -5.51
CA ASP A 603 -12.67 -1.30 -5.84
C ASP A 603 -11.67 -1.47 -4.68
N ARG A 604 -11.69 -2.64 -4.04
CA ARG A 604 -10.66 -3.06 -3.04
C ARG A 604 -9.23 -3.07 -3.60
N LYS A 605 -9.03 -2.82 -4.90
CA LYS A 605 -7.76 -2.91 -5.63
C LYS A 605 -6.99 -1.59 -5.78
N ALA A 606 -7.55 -0.45 -5.39
CA ALA A 606 -6.80 0.82 -5.41
C ALA A 606 -5.69 0.81 -4.33
N HIS A 607 -4.50 1.27 -4.70
CA HIS A 607 -3.35 1.42 -3.80
C HIS A 607 -3.72 2.40 -2.68
N THR A 608 -4.01 1.91 -1.47
CA THR A 608 -4.26 2.80 -0.33
C THR A 608 -2.93 3.35 0.15
N PRO A 609 -2.82 4.67 0.38
CA PRO A 609 -1.60 5.24 0.94
C PRO A 609 -1.25 4.59 2.28
N PRO A 610 0.04 4.54 2.66
CA PRO A 610 0.51 3.92 3.91
C PRO A 610 0.06 4.66 5.17
N GLY A 611 -0.60 5.82 5.02
CA GLY A 611 -1.28 6.56 6.05
C GLY A 611 -2.45 7.36 5.47
N LYS A 612 -3.31 7.87 6.35
CA LYS A 612 -4.47 8.67 5.97
C LYS A 612 -5.00 9.52 7.12
N TYR A 613 -5.33 10.76 6.79
CA TYR A 613 -6.11 11.69 7.59
C TYR A 613 -7.62 11.48 7.38
N PHE A 614 -8.34 11.51 8.49
CA PHE A 614 -9.78 11.58 8.55
C PHE A 614 -10.20 12.81 9.35
N GLY A 615 -10.82 13.78 8.69
CA GLY A 615 -11.47 14.89 9.39
C GLY A 615 -12.64 14.38 10.24
N GLY A 616 -13.05 15.13 11.26
CA GLY A 616 -14.20 14.80 12.10
C GLY A 616 -14.86 16.08 12.63
N HIS A 617 -16.14 15.99 12.98
CA HIS A 617 -16.86 17.13 13.55
C HIS A 617 -16.41 17.43 14.98
N LEU A 618 -16.10 16.38 15.75
CA LEU A 618 -15.66 16.49 17.14
C LEU A 618 -14.16 16.21 17.29
N GLN A 619 -13.60 15.24 16.54
CA GLN A 619 -12.16 14.98 16.53
C GLN A 619 -11.65 14.38 15.22
N SER A 620 -10.50 14.86 14.75
CA SER A 620 -9.80 14.27 13.60
C SER A 620 -8.97 13.07 14.01
N ARG A 621 -8.74 12.18 13.05
CA ARG A 621 -7.96 10.94 13.23
C ARG A 621 -6.93 10.83 12.12
N ILE A 622 -5.77 10.30 12.43
CA ILE A 622 -4.76 9.90 11.46
C ILE A 622 -4.48 8.42 11.70
N MET A 623 -4.50 7.61 10.65
CA MET A 623 -4.00 6.23 10.73
C MET A 623 -2.77 6.08 9.86
N MET A 624 -1.80 5.30 10.29
CA MET A 624 -0.64 4.95 9.47
C MET A 624 -0.09 3.59 9.86
N ARG A 625 0.55 2.91 8.89
CA ARG A 625 1.43 1.79 9.20
C ARG A 625 2.77 2.32 9.68
N HIS A 626 3.41 1.59 10.60
CA HIS A 626 4.80 1.87 10.94
C HIS A 626 5.67 1.81 9.67
N ALA A 627 6.37 2.92 9.39
CA ALA A 627 7.13 3.13 8.17
C ALA A 627 8.62 3.48 8.43
N GLY A 628 9.16 3.15 9.60
CA GLY A 628 10.55 3.44 9.96
C GLY A 628 10.94 4.89 9.66
N ARG A 629 12.02 5.10 8.88
CA ARG A 629 12.52 6.43 8.47
C ARG A 629 11.54 7.25 7.63
N PHE A 630 10.55 6.62 6.98
CA PHE A 630 9.52 7.32 6.22
C PHE A 630 8.32 7.72 7.07
N GLY A 631 8.24 7.24 8.32
CA GLY A 631 7.18 7.59 9.26
C GLY A 631 7.04 9.10 9.44
N GLN A 632 8.15 9.83 9.58
CA GLN A 632 8.16 11.28 9.74
C GLN A 632 7.52 12.01 8.55
N ARG A 633 7.93 11.65 7.32
CA ARG A 633 7.37 12.23 6.08
C ARG A 633 5.87 11.98 6.00
N LEU A 634 5.46 10.74 6.26
CA LEU A 634 4.08 10.32 6.18
C LEU A 634 3.19 11.02 7.23
N ILE A 635 3.59 11.03 8.50
CA ILE A 635 2.77 11.67 9.54
C ILE A 635 2.67 13.18 9.34
N ILE A 636 3.74 13.83 8.85
CA ILE A 636 3.70 15.26 8.51
C ILE A 636 2.72 15.50 7.36
N HIS A 637 2.72 14.66 6.31
CA HIS A 637 1.76 14.76 5.20
C HIS A 637 0.31 14.74 5.72
N GLU A 638 -0.04 13.73 6.53
CA GLU A 638 -1.39 13.59 7.06
C GLU A 638 -1.76 14.68 8.07
N TYR A 639 -0.80 15.14 8.86
CA TYR A 639 -1.01 16.22 9.82
C TYR A 639 -1.27 17.57 9.13
N ILE A 640 -0.66 17.84 7.98
CA ILE A 640 -0.98 19.03 7.18
C ILE A 640 -2.44 19.02 6.74
N HIS A 641 -3.01 17.87 6.37
CA HIS A 641 -4.45 17.79 6.09
C HIS A 641 -5.30 18.17 7.31
N SER A 642 -4.89 17.78 8.52
CA SER A 642 -5.53 18.23 9.77
C SER A 642 -5.48 19.75 9.93
N LEU A 643 -4.30 20.34 9.76
CA LEU A 643 -4.11 21.79 9.89
C LEU A 643 -4.92 22.58 8.86
N ILE A 644 -4.95 22.12 7.60
CA ILE A 644 -5.74 22.72 6.53
C ILE A 644 -7.23 22.60 6.84
N SER A 645 -7.69 21.42 7.27
CA SER A 645 -9.09 21.18 7.62
C SER A 645 -9.56 22.09 8.77
N THR A 646 -8.75 22.25 9.82
CA THR A 646 -9.08 23.11 10.97
C THR A 646 -9.04 24.59 10.60
N ARG A 647 -8.02 25.04 9.87
CA ARG A 647 -7.77 26.48 9.64
C ARG A 647 -8.43 27.04 8.38
N MET A 648 -8.68 26.24 7.37
CA MET A 648 -9.25 26.68 6.09
C MET A 648 -10.67 26.16 5.84
N GLY A 649 -11.13 25.19 6.65
CA GLY A 649 -12.47 24.61 6.56
C GLY A 649 -12.62 23.55 5.45
N PRO A 650 -13.83 23.01 5.25
CA PRO A 650 -14.06 21.83 4.41
C PRO A 650 -14.02 22.10 2.89
N ARG A 651 -13.68 23.32 2.46
CA ARG A 651 -13.82 23.80 1.08
C ARG A 651 -12.48 24.11 0.42
N VAL A 652 -11.43 23.37 0.75
CA VAL A 652 -10.12 23.53 0.11
C VAL A 652 -10.02 22.60 -1.10
N PRO A 653 -9.65 23.09 -2.30
CA PRO A 653 -9.43 22.26 -3.47
C PRO A 653 -8.32 21.22 -3.24
N LEU A 654 -8.46 20.05 -3.86
CA LEU A 654 -7.52 18.93 -3.69
C LEU A 654 -6.08 19.30 -4.07
N TRP A 655 -5.87 19.96 -5.22
CA TRP A 655 -4.52 20.34 -5.65
C TRP A 655 -3.79 21.21 -4.62
N PHE A 656 -4.54 22.06 -3.90
CA PHE A 656 -3.97 22.92 -2.87
C PHE A 656 -3.64 22.12 -1.62
N SER A 657 -4.58 21.29 -1.15
CA SER A 657 -4.40 20.43 0.02
C SER A 657 -3.23 19.46 -0.16
N GLU A 658 -3.20 18.72 -1.27
CA GLU A 658 -2.16 17.74 -1.59
C GLU A 658 -0.82 18.40 -1.93
N GLY A 659 -0.84 19.56 -2.59
CA GLY A 659 0.35 20.33 -2.86
C GLY A 659 1.03 20.82 -1.58
N MET A 660 0.25 21.38 -0.64
CA MET A 660 0.75 21.84 0.65
C MET A 660 1.32 20.67 1.48
N ALA A 661 0.57 19.57 1.61
CA ALA A 661 1.04 18.37 2.29
C ALA A 661 2.33 17.83 1.64
N GLY A 662 2.37 17.83 0.31
CA GLY A 662 3.51 17.43 -0.49
C GLY A 662 4.76 18.28 -0.31
N VAL A 663 4.65 19.58 -0.02
CA VAL A 663 5.82 20.43 0.25
C VAL A 663 6.31 20.23 1.68
N TYR A 664 5.41 20.26 2.67
CA TYR A 664 5.75 20.15 4.08
C TYR A 664 6.26 18.77 4.51
N GLU A 665 5.82 17.68 3.88
CA GLU A 665 6.32 16.33 4.15
C GLU A 665 7.84 16.20 3.94
N THR A 666 8.43 17.10 3.15
CA THR A 666 9.87 17.10 2.84
C THR A 666 10.72 17.70 3.97
N ALA A 667 10.08 18.21 5.03
CA ALA A 667 10.76 18.69 6.22
C ALA A 667 11.61 17.56 6.83
N SER A 668 12.90 17.82 6.99
CA SER A 668 13.83 16.90 7.63
C SER A 668 14.21 17.45 9.00
N ILE A 669 13.99 16.66 10.05
CA ILE A 669 14.19 17.07 11.43
C ILE A 669 15.35 16.26 11.98
N ARG A 670 16.43 16.93 12.37
CA ARG A 670 17.66 16.32 12.90
C ARG A 670 18.13 17.11 14.11
N GLY A 671 18.04 16.52 15.30
CA GLY A 671 18.32 17.24 16.54
C GLY A 671 17.36 18.41 16.71
N ASP A 672 17.91 19.61 16.82
CA ASP A 672 17.20 20.89 16.94
C ASP A 672 16.95 21.57 15.58
N THR A 673 17.42 20.98 14.49
CA THR A 673 17.45 21.62 13.18
C THR A 673 16.35 21.06 12.27
N VAL A 674 15.58 21.96 11.66
CA VAL A 674 14.53 21.64 10.69
C VAL A 674 14.90 22.23 9.33
N THR A 675 15.07 21.37 8.33
CA THR A 675 15.27 21.76 6.93
C THR A 675 13.98 21.54 6.15
N PHE A 676 13.37 22.62 5.65
CA PHE A 676 12.11 22.65 4.92
C PHE A 676 12.31 23.01 3.44
N GLY A 677 11.45 22.49 2.57
CA GLY A 677 11.46 22.85 1.14
C GLY A 677 12.38 21.99 0.27
N ARG A 678 12.84 20.85 0.79
CA ARG A 678 13.67 19.92 0.02
C ARG A 678 12.90 19.38 -1.20
N VAL A 679 13.63 19.14 -2.28
CA VAL A 679 13.03 18.58 -3.50
C VAL A 679 12.65 17.13 -3.28
N GLU A 680 11.46 16.77 -3.74
CA GLU A 680 11.03 15.37 -3.84
C GLU A 680 11.45 14.84 -5.21
N GLU A 681 12.53 14.06 -5.26
CA GLU A 681 13.14 13.64 -6.52
C GLU A 681 12.20 12.81 -7.40
N MET A 682 11.29 12.02 -6.82
CA MET A 682 10.38 11.16 -7.58
C MET A 682 9.30 11.98 -8.28
N ARG A 683 8.75 13.01 -7.62
CA ARG A 683 7.81 13.98 -8.21
C ARG A 683 8.50 14.78 -9.30
N LEU A 684 9.72 15.24 -9.07
CA LEU A 684 10.49 15.93 -10.10
C LEU A 684 10.76 15.03 -11.31
N LYS A 685 11.14 13.76 -11.09
CA LYS A 685 11.29 12.76 -12.17
C LYS A 685 9.98 12.52 -12.92
N THR A 686 8.84 12.47 -12.23
CA THR A 686 7.52 12.29 -12.86
C THR A 686 7.18 13.43 -13.82
N ILE A 687 7.37 14.68 -13.39
CA ILE A 687 7.03 15.87 -14.20
C ILE A 687 8.04 16.08 -15.34
N THR A 688 9.30 15.69 -15.16
CA THR A 688 10.33 15.83 -16.21
C THR A 688 10.26 14.74 -17.27
N ARG A 689 9.76 13.55 -16.94
CA ARG A 689 9.68 12.40 -17.87
C ARG A 689 8.34 12.24 -18.57
N THR A 690 7.30 12.93 -18.11
CA THR A 690 5.96 12.83 -18.70
C THR A 690 5.35 14.22 -18.86
N PRO A 691 4.52 14.45 -19.89
CA PRO A 691 3.81 15.72 -20.00
C PRO A 691 2.97 16.00 -18.74
N PRO A 692 3.06 17.20 -18.13
CA PRO A 692 2.26 17.56 -16.97
C PRO A 692 0.77 17.62 -17.32
N LEU A 693 -0.10 17.52 -16.31
CA LEU A 693 -1.52 17.76 -16.49
C LEU A 693 -1.77 19.21 -16.92
N PRO A 694 -2.71 19.48 -17.84
CA PRO A 694 -3.17 20.84 -18.10
C PRO A 694 -3.66 21.50 -16.80
N LEU A 695 -3.34 22.77 -16.56
CA LEU A 695 -3.72 23.45 -15.32
C LEU A 695 -5.24 23.51 -15.12
N GLY A 696 -6.00 23.66 -16.21
CA GLY A 696 -7.45 23.55 -16.16
C GLY A 696 -7.94 22.19 -15.66
N THR A 697 -7.24 21.10 -15.99
CA THR A 697 -7.55 19.76 -15.43
C THR A 697 -7.16 19.68 -13.96
N LEU A 698 -5.94 20.13 -13.59
CA LEU A 698 -5.43 20.14 -12.22
C LEU A 698 -6.41 20.81 -11.25
N PHE A 699 -6.89 22.00 -11.60
CA PHE A 699 -7.77 22.80 -10.74
C PHE A 699 -9.20 22.25 -10.60
N ASN A 700 -9.60 21.32 -11.47
CA ASN A 700 -10.91 20.67 -11.43
C ASN A 700 -10.88 19.22 -10.90
N VAL A 701 -9.72 18.72 -10.43
CA VAL A 701 -9.64 17.39 -9.81
C VAL A 701 -10.40 17.37 -8.48
N GLY A 702 -11.42 16.52 -8.38
CA GLY A 702 -12.18 16.24 -7.16
C GLY A 702 -11.93 14.84 -6.59
N TYR A 703 -12.46 14.55 -5.39
CA TYR A 703 -12.21 13.29 -4.66
C TYR A 703 -12.63 12.01 -5.39
N ARG A 704 -13.55 12.11 -6.36
CA ARG A 704 -14.00 11.00 -7.21
C ARG A 704 -13.30 10.95 -8.57
N SER A 705 -12.35 11.85 -8.81
CA SER A 705 -11.65 11.94 -10.08
C SER A 705 -10.73 10.73 -10.26
N PRO A 706 -10.63 10.15 -11.48
CA PRO A 706 -9.64 9.12 -11.77
C PRO A 706 -8.20 9.64 -11.61
N TYR A 707 -7.98 10.95 -11.76
CA TYR A 707 -6.70 11.61 -11.47
C TYR A 707 -6.32 11.57 -9.97
N TYR A 708 -7.25 11.25 -9.07
CA TYR A 708 -7.00 11.14 -7.64
C TYR A 708 -7.14 9.70 -7.12
N GLN A 709 -8.15 8.96 -7.57
CA GLN A 709 -8.45 7.60 -7.10
C GLN A 709 -7.73 6.47 -7.88
N GLY A 710 -7.15 6.78 -9.04
CA GLY A 710 -6.69 5.76 -10.01
C GLY A 710 -5.41 5.01 -9.63
N GLY A 711 -4.61 5.49 -8.69
CA GLY A 711 -3.37 4.83 -8.24
C GLY A 711 -2.29 4.65 -9.34
N GLY A 712 -2.45 5.33 -10.48
CA GLY A 712 -1.62 5.17 -11.69
C GLY A 712 -0.81 6.42 -12.04
N PRO A 713 -0.21 6.46 -13.26
CA PRO A 713 0.62 7.59 -13.69
C PRO A 713 -0.08 8.95 -13.63
N GLU A 714 -1.38 9.00 -13.93
CA GLU A 714 -2.18 10.25 -13.84
C GLU A 714 -2.32 10.75 -12.40
N THR A 715 -2.44 9.83 -11.44
CA THR A 715 -2.39 10.15 -10.01
C THR A 715 -1.04 10.70 -9.63
N ALA A 716 0.05 10.04 -10.03
CA ALA A 716 1.40 10.54 -9.79
C ALA A 716 1.63 11.94 -10.38
N LYS A 717 1.12 12.23 -11.58
CA LYS A 717 1.19 13.57 -12.21
C LYS A 717 0.41 14.60 -11.41
N PHE A 718 -0.78 14.26 -10.93
CA PHE A 718 -1.59 15.16 -10.11
C PHE A 718 -0.85 15.57 -8.83
N TYR A 719 -0.32 14.61 -8.06
CA TYR A 719 0.46 14.89 -6.86
C TYR A 719 1.74 15.67 -7.18
N ALA A 720 2.43 15.32 -8.27
CA ALA A 720 3.67 15.97 -8.64
C ALA A 720 3.46 17.42 -9.09
N LEU A 721 2.46 17.70 -9.94
CA LEU A 721 2.16 19.05 -10.39
C LEU A 721 1.59 19.92 -9.25
N SER A 722 0.77 19.35 -8.37
CA SER A 722 0.29 20.01 -7.15
C SER A 722 1.47 20.42 -6.26
N TRP A 723 2.41 19.49 -6.02
CA TRP A 723 3.64 19.78 -5.28
C TRP A 723 4.46 20.88 -5.96
N LEU A 724 4.68 20.82 -7.27
CA LEU A 724 5.49 21.80 -7.98
C LEU A 724 4.89 23.20 -7.90
N LEU A 725 3.56 23.33 -8.06
CA LEU A 725 2.87 24.60 -7.95
C LEU A 725 3.05 25.23 -6.57
N LEU A 726 2.83 24.46 -5.51
CA LEU A 726 2.95 24.96 -4.15
C LEU A 726 4.42 25.17 -3.74
N HIS A 727 5.34 24.34 -4.23
CA HIS A 727 6.77 24.52 -4.01
C HIS A 727 7.27 25.82 -4.64
N TYR A 728 6.86 26.10 -5.89
CA TYR A 728 7.13 27.37 -6.56
C TYR A 728 6.51 28.55 -5.81
N ALA A 729 5.24 28.46 -5.43
CA ALA A 729 4.53 29.52 -4.73
C ALA A 729 5.14 29.84 -3.35
N MET A 730 5.75 28.87 -2.68
CA MET A 730 6.35 29.04 -1.35
C MET A 730 7.82 29.43 -1.38
N LEU A 731 8.60 28.92 -2.34
CA LEU A 731 10.07 28.94 -2.29
C LEU A 731 10.73 29.53 -3.56
N GLY A 732 9.95 29.80 -4.62
CA GLY A 732 10.46 30.38 -5.86
C GLY A 732 10.83 31.86 -5.69
N LYS A 733 12.02 32.26 -6.15
CA LYS A 733 12.54 33.64 -6.03
C LYS A 733 11.75 34.70 -6.83
N ASN A 734 10.91 34.29 -7.78
CA ASN A 734 10.10 35.16 -8.66
C ASN A 734 8.64 34.69 -8.74
N ASN A 735 8.07 34.27 -7.62
CA ASN A 735 6.76 33.63 -7.57
C ASN A 735 5.55 34.57 -7.81
N GLU A 736 5.72 35.88 -7.91
CA GLU A 736 4.64 36.82 -8.22
C GLU A 736 4.12 36.66 -9.68
N PRO A 737 2.80 36.72 -9.93
CA PRO A 737 1.70 36.92 -8.98
C PRO A 737 1.21 35.63 -8.28
N TYR A 738 1.83 34.49 -8.54
CA TYR A 738 1.43 33.13 -8.11
C TYR A 738 1.84 32.76 -6.67
N THR A 739 1.69 33.69 -5.73
CA THR A 739 2.01 33.48 -4.32
C THR A 739 0.95 32.64 -3.60
N VAL A 740 1.30 32.04 -2.45
CA VAL A 740 0.34 31.28 -1.62
C VAL A 740 -0.93 32.09 -1.28
N PRO A 741 -0.85 33.38 -0.86
CA PRO A 741 -2.06 34.19 -0.62
C PRO A 741 -2.97 34.32 -1.85
N ASN A 742 -2.41 34.51 -3.05
CA ASN A 742 -3.22 34.60 -4.27
C ASN A 742 -3.78 33.23 -4.70
N LEU A 743 -3.02 32.15 -4.53
CA LEU A 743 -3.53 30.78 -4.72
C LEU A 743 -4.65 30.43 -3.74
N MET A 744 -4.59 30.91 -2.50
CA MET A 744 -5.68 30.78 -1.53
C MET A 744 -6.92 31.58 -1.94
N ARG A 745 -6.76 32.80 -2.47
CA ARG A 745 -7.86 33.59 -3.05
C ARG A 745 -8.50 32.85 -4.21
N PHE A 746 -7.69 32.29 -5.11
CA PHE A 746 -8.16 31.49 -6.24
C PHE A 746 -8.90 30.22 -5.78
N ALA A 747 -8.36 29.52 -4.78
CA ALA A 747 -9.02 28.35 -4.17
C ALA A 747 -10.38 28.68 -3.54
N ALA A 748 -10.52 29.87 -2.95
CA ALA A 748 -11.77 30.36 -2.37
C ALA A 748 -12.81 30.70 -3.46
N GLU A 749 -12.39 31.31 -4.58
CA GLU A 749 -13.26 31.64 -5.72
C GLU A 749 -13.76 30.39 -6.47
N THR A 750 -13.04 29.28 -6.37
CA THR A 750 -13.32 28.04 -7.11
C THR A 750 -14.02 26.96 -6.26
N SER A 751 -14.39 27.27 -5.02
CA SER A 751 -14.99 26.30 -4.08
C SER A 751 -16.44 26.61 -3.67
N PRO A 752 -17.39 25.66 -3.81
CA PRO A 752 -17.24 24.33 -4.40
C PRO A 752 -17.00 24.41 -5.92
N PRO A 753 -16.42 23.36 -6.56
CA PRO A 753 -16.04 23.36 -7.97
C PRO A 753 -17.29 23.39 -8.88
N ARG A 754 -17.87 24.58 -9.01
CA ARG A 754 -19.06 24.89 -9.80
C ARG A 754 -18.87 26.10 -10.71
N GLY A 755 -17.72 26.77 -10.59
CA GLY A 755 -17.38 27.94 -11.39
C GLY A 755 -16.44 27.60 -12.54
N ASP A 756 -16.43 28.47 -13.54
CA ASP A 756 -15.41 28.47 -14.59
C ASP A 756 -14.05 28.85 -13.99
N THR A 757 -13.24 27.83 -13.68
CA THR A 757 -11.91 28.00 -13.08
C THR A 757 -11.01 28.95 -13.87
N ALA A 758 -11.17 29.04 -15.21
CA ALA A 758 -10.37 29.93 -16.02
C ALA A 758 -10.72 31.41 -15.76
N LYS A 759 -12.02 31.73 -15.68
CA LYS A 759 -12.48 33.08 -15.31
C LYS A 759 -12.07 33.47 -13.89
N ALA A 760 -12.14 32.54 -12.95
CA ALA A 760 -11.69 32.78 -11.58
C ALA A 760 -10.17 33.02 -11.52
N PHE A 761 -9.40 32.31 -12.34
CA PHE A 761 -7.96 32.49 -12.46
C PHE A 761 -7.63 33.86 -13.05
N GLU A 762 -8.27 34.23 -14.15
CA GLU A 762 -8.11 35.55 -14.78
C GLU A 762 -8.47 36.69 -13.81
N LYS A 763 -9.57 36.54 -13.06
CA LYS A 763 -9.99 37.51 -12.03
C LYS A 763 -8.93 37.70 -10.93
N VAL A 764 -8.22 36.66 -10.53
CA VAL A 764 -7.25 36.71 -9.42
C VAL A 764 -5.86 37.14 -9.89
N PHE A 765 -5.42 36.62 -11.03
CA PHE A 765 -4.04 36.77 -11.52
C PHE A 765 -3.88 37.73 -12.70
N GLY A 766 -4.98 38.18 -13.32
CA GLY A 766 -4.96 39.09 -14.46
C GLY A 766 -4.43 38.48 -15.76
N SER A 767 -4.24 37.16 -15.82
CA SER A 767 -3.76 36.42 -16.99
C SER A 767 -4.48 35.08 -17.14
N ASP A 768 -4.35 34.46 -18.30
CA ASP A 768 -4.72 33.05 -18.49
C ASP A 768 -3.68 32.11 -17.84
N TYR A 769 -3.92 30.79 -17.96
CA TYR A 769 -3.04 29.75 -17.42
C TYR A 769 -1.62 29.74 -18.03
N LYS A 770 -1.43 30.30 -19.22
CA LYS A 770 -0.18 30.21 -19.98
C LYS A 770 0.98 30.87 -19.22
N GLY A 771 0.71 31.98 -18.53
CA GLY A 771 1.70 32.64 -17.69
C GLY A 771 2.22 31.73 -16.57
N LEU A 772 1.32 31.00 -15.90
CA LEU A 772 1.68 30.06 -14.84
C LEU A 772 2.42 28.84 -15.39
N GLU A 773 1.99 28.30 -16.54
CA GLU A 773 2.70 27.21 -17.21
C GLU A 773 4.14 27.59 -17.58
N GLN A 774 4.34 28.81 -18.08
CA GLN A 774 5.68 29.33 -18.39
C GLN A 774 6.53 29.53 -17.13
N ALA A 775 5.94 30.05 -16.05
CA ALA A 775 6.61 30.24 -14.77
C ALA A 775 7.07 28.91 -14.16
N LEU A 776 6.18 27.91 -14.11
CA LEU A 776 6.51 26.57 -13.58
C LEU A 776 7.56 25.87 -14.43
N ASN A 777 7.47 25.95 -15.76
CA ASN A 777 8.48 25.39 -16.65
C ASN A 777 9.85 26.06 -16.47
N SER A 778 9.88 27.38 -16.28
CA SER A 778 11.11 28.13 -16.04
C SER A 778 11.72 27.74 -14.69
N TYR A 779 10.90 27.65 -13.64
CA TYR A 779 11.32 27.19 -12.31
C TYR A 779 11.90 25.78 -12.35
N MET A 780 11.26 24.86 -13.06
CA MET A 780 11.76 23.50 -13.26
C MET A 780 13.11 23.46 -13.99
N ARG A 781 13.26 24.24 -15.07
CA ARG A 781 14.49 24.26 -15.89
C ARG A 781 15.67 24.90 -15.17
N ALA A 782 15.41 25.92 -14.36
CA ALA A 782 16.44 26.57 -13.57
C ALA A 782 17.11 25.58 -12.60
N GLY A 783 16.36 24.63 -12.05
CA GLY A 783 16.88 23.63 -11.10
C GLY A 783 17.35 24.21 -9.76
N GLU A 784 17.14 25.51 -9.54
CA GLU A 784 17.51 26.24 -8.32
C GLU A 784 16.41 26.12 -7.25
N TYR A 785 16.27 24.92 -6.69
CA TYR A 785 15.32 24.68 -5.60
C TYR A 785 15.90 25.09 -4.26
N VAL A 786 15.28 26.07 -3.59
CA VAL A 786 15.71 26.57 -2.29
C VAL A 786 15.13 25.72 -1.17
N ALA A 787 15.96 25.31 -0.22
CA ALA A 787 15.53 24.75 1.05
C ALA A 787 15.96 25.69 2.19
N THR A 788 15.07 25.91 3.14
CA THR A 788 15.31 26.76 4.30
C THR A 788 15.65 25.90 5.50
N THR A 789 16.70 26.23 6.22
CA THR A 789 17.06 25.56 7.47
C THR A 789 16.89 26.52 8.63
N THR A 790 16.25 26.06 9.70
CA THR A 790 16.07 26.82 10.94
C THR A 790 16.26 25.92 12.15
N THR A 791 16.59 26.54 13.28
CA THR A 791 16.75 25.85 14.56
C THR A 791 15.52 26.09 15.42
N ILE A 792 15.02 25.02 16.02
CA ILE A 792 13.94 25.04 17.01
C ILE A 792 14.60 24.98 18.40
N PRO A 793 14.29 25.92 19.31
CA PRO A 793 14.87 25.97 20.64
C PRO A 793 14.81 24.62 21.35
N ALA A 794 15.87 24.31 22.07
CA ALA A 794 16.03 23.10 22.85
C ALA A 794 15.17 23.13 24.12
N ASP A 795 13.86 23.33 23.98
CA ASP A 795 12.92 22.90 24.99
C ASP A 795 12.94 21.37 24.99
N PRO A 796 13.08 20.69 26.15
CA PRO A 796 13.06 19.24 26.18
C PRO A 796 11.62 18.75 25.98
N ILE A 797 11.15 18.76 24.73
CA ILE A 797 9.85 18.21 24.28
C ILE A 797 9.65 16.81 24.85
N ARG A 798 10.73 16.01 24.90
CA ARG A 798 10.78 14.69 25.52
C ARG A 798 10.19 14.68 26.95
N ASN A 799 10.48 15.68 27.77
CA ASN A 799 10.05 15.74 29.17
C ASN A 799 8.57 16.12 29.30
N LYS A 800 7.94 16.60 28.22
CA LYS A 800 6.51 16.93 28.14
C LYS A 800 5.67 15.79 27.56
N ILE A 801 6.28 14.66 27.22
CA ILE A 801 5.60 13.47 26.67
C ILE A 801 5.39 12.43 27.77
N THR A 802 4.17 11.93 27.91
CA THR A 802 3.87 10.77 28.75
C THR A 802 3.71 9.53 27.89
N THR A 803 4.07 8.37 28.43
CA THR A 803 3.93 7.07 27.77
C THR A 803 3.40 6.06 28.77
N ARG A 804 2.34 5.35 28.40
CA ARG A 804 1.75 4.29 29.21
C ARG A 804 1.11 3.22 28.34
N LEU A 805 0.76 2.09 28.95
CA LEU A 805 -0.17 1.16 28.34
C LEU A 805 -1.54 1.84 28.18
N ALA A 806 -2.16 1.64 27.01
CA ALA A 806 -3.54 2.01 26.79
C ALA A 806 -4.43 1.02 27.54
N ASP A 807 -5.49 1.52 28.18
CA ASP A 807 -6.47 0.66 28.83
C ASP A 807 -7.36 0.01 27.76
N ASP A 808 -7.80 -1.23 27.99
CA ASP A 808 -8.64 -1.99 27.05
C ASP A 808 -9.90 -1.20 26.66
N GLU A 809 -10.49 -0.47 27.60
CA GLU A 809 -11.63 0.42 27.36
C GLU A 809 -11.32 1.55 26.37
N GLU A 810 -10.20 2.26 26.58
CA GLU A 810 -9.82 3.38 25.71
C GLU A 810 -9.56 2.90 24.28
N ILE A 811 -8.82 1.80 24.13
CA ILE A 811 -8.45 1.30 22.80
C ILE A 811 -9.66 0.71 22.05
N GLU A 812 -10.56 0.00 22.74
CA GLU A 812 -11.80 -0.50 22.14
C GLU A 812 -12.66 0.64 21.59
N ILE A 813 -12.82 1.72 22.37
CA ILE A 813 -13.61 2.90 21.98
C ILE A 813 -12.98 3.60 20.78
N GLU A 814 -11.67 3.85 20.82
CA GLU A 814 -10.99 4.64 19.80
C GLU A 814 -10.81 3.87 18.48
N LEU A 815 -10.55 2.56 18.52
CA LEU A 815 -10.52 1.72 17.31
C LEU A 815 -11.90 1.57 16.68
N ALA A 816 -12.98 1.51 17.46
CA ALA A 816 -14.34 1.55 16.91
C ALA A 816 -14.61 2.86 16.18
N GLY A 817 -14.21 3.99 16.77
CA GLY A 817 -14.28 5.31 16.12
C GLY A 817 -13.48 5.40 14.82
N LEU A 818 -12.28 4.82 14.80
CA LEU A 818 -11.45 4.73 13.60
C LEU A 818 -12.11 3.86 12.51
N ALA A 819 -12.60 2.66 12.86
CA ALA A 819 -13.23 1.74 11.91
C ALA A 819 -14.44 2.37 11.22
N TRP A 820 -15.32 3.01 11.99
CA TRP A 820 -16.45 3.74 11.43
C TRP A 820 -16.01 4.88 10.51
N ARG A 821 -14.92 5.57 10.85
CA ARG A 821 -14.45 6.68 10.04
C ARG A 821 -13.80 6.22 8.74
N ALA A 822 -13.09 5.10 8.78
CA ALA A 822 -12.44 4.48 7.65
C ALA A 822 -13.43 4.08 6.54
N GLY A 823 -14.58 3.50 6.87
CA GLY A 823 -15.59 3.16 5.86
C GLY A 823 -16.06 4.38 5.04
N MET A 824 -15.91 4.39 3.71
CA MET A 824 -16.36 5.52 2.87
C MET A 824 -17.85 5.46 2.53
N THR A 825 -18.44 4.27 2.43
CA THR A 825 -19.86 4.01 2.21
C THR A 825 -20.43 3.20 3.39
N PRO A 826 -21.76 3.11 3.56
CA PRO A 826 -22.37 2.10 4.43
C PRO A 826 -22.09 0.71 3.83
N THR A 827 -20.85 0.23 3.98
CA THR A 827 -20.48 -1.16 3.73
C THR A 827 -20.82 -1.98 4.99
N THR A 828 -20.75 -3.30 4.86
CA THR A 828 -20.88 -4.24 5.99
C THR A 828 -19.98 -3.85 7.17
N VAL A 829 -18.77 -3.35 6.91
CA VAL A 829 -17.80 -2.89 7.93
C VAL A 829 -18.29 -1.65 8.70
N SER A 830 -18.96 -0.69 8.03
CA SER A 830 -19.52 0.49 8.70
C SER A 830 -20.70 0.13 9.59
N LEU A 831 -21.55 -0.82 9.17
CA LEU A 831 -22.68 -1.31 9.99
C LEU A 831 -22.20 -2.14 11.18
N GLU A 832 -21.20 -3.01 10.97
CA GLU A 832 -20.53 -3.75 12.06
C GLU A 832 -19.88 -2.81 13.07
N ALA A 833 -19.22 -1.74 12.62
CA ALA A 833 -18.63 -0.74 13.53
C ALA A 833 -19.70 -0.01 14.36
N LEU A 834 -20.87 0.27 13.79
CA LEU A 834 -21.98 0.89 14.53
C LEU A 834 -22.57 -0.08 15.57
N ASP A 835 -22.71 -1.37 15.23
CA ASP A 835 -23.11 -2.41 16.19
C ASP A 835 -22.09 -2.54 17.34
N VAL A 836 -20.79 -2.47 17.04
CA VAL A 836 -19.74 -2.42 18.06
C VAL A 836 -19.92 -1.19 18.95
N MET A 837 -20.17 -0.01 18.39
CA MET A 837 -20.41 1.20 19.20
C MET A 837 -21.64 1.07 20.11
N PHE A 838 -22.73 0.45 19.66
CA PHE A 838 -23.89 0.20 20.53
C PHE A 838 -23.59 -0.81 21.64
N LYS A 839 -22.71 -1.78 21.39
CA LYS A 839 -22.21 -2.67 22.45
C LYS A 839 -21.35 -1.90 23.44
N LEU A 840 -20.50 -0.98 22.97
CA LEU A 840 -19.69 -0.10 23.82
C LEU A 840 -20.55 0.85 24.66
N GLU A 841 -21.67 1.35 24.14
CA GLU A 841 -22.63 2.16 24.93
C GLU A 841 -23.15 1.39 26.15
N LYS A 842 -23.39 0.08 25.99
CA LYS A 842 -23.83 -0.79 27.08
C LYS A 842 -22.69 -1.17 28.02
N LYS A 843 -21.49 -1.38 27.47
CA LYS A 843 -20.30 -1.83 28.21
C LYS A 843 -19.68 -0.69 29.05
N TYR A 844 -19.66 0.53 28.51
CA TYR A 844 -19.04 1.71 29.11
C TYR A 844 -20.03 2.90 29.17
N PRO A 845 -21.18 2.76 29.87
CA PRO A 845 -22.25 3.78 29.86
C PRO A 845 -21.88 5.08 30.58
N GLU A 846 -20.83 5.06 31.41
CA GLU A 846 -20.34 6.25 32.12
C GLU A 846 -19.25 7.00 31.35
N ASN A 847 -18.70 6.41 30.28
CA ASN A 847 -17.62 7.04 29.53
C ASN A 847 -18.20 8.04 28.49
N PRO A 848 -17.96 9.36 28.64
CA PRO A 848 -18.49 10.36 27.72
C PRO A 848 -18.02 10.14 26.28
N ARG A 849 -16.85 9.52 26.08
CA ARG A 849 -16.24 9.34 24.78
C ARG A 849 -17.04 8.44 23.84
N VAL A 850 -17.72 7.43 24.38
CA VAL A 850 -18.61 6.56 23.60
C VAL A 850 -19.71 7.40 22.92
N TYR A 851 -20.30 8.33 23.66
CA TYR A 851 -21.35 9.20 23.18
C TYR A 851 -20.85 10.26 22.18
N GLU A 852 -19.60 10.73 22.32
CA GLU A 852 -18.98 11.60 21.32
C GLU A 852 -18.86 10.88 19.97
N ILE A 853 -18.34 9.65 19.97
CA ILE A 853 -18.15 8.87 18.74
C ILE A 853 -19.51 8.52 18.10
N LEU A 854 -20.51 8.13 18.91
CA LEU A 854 -21.88 7.93 18.43
C LEU A 854 -22.48 9.21 17.84
N ALA A 855 -22.25 10.38 18.44
CA ALA A 855 -22.69 11.65 17.89
C ALA A 855 -22.03 11.94 16.52
N GLU A 856 -20.72 11.72 16.38
CA GLU A 856 -20.02 11.85 15.09
C GLU A 856 -20.60 10.89 14.03
N ALA A 857 -20.92 9.66 14.44
CA ALA A 857 -21.51 8.66 13.56
C ALA A 857 -22.87 9.10 13.00
N GLN A 858 -23.75 9.58 13.88
CA GLN A 858 -25.07 10.07 13.46
C GLN A 858 -24.98 11.33 12.59
N MET A 859 -24.04 12.25 12.86
CA MET A 859 -23.80 13.39 11.98
C MET A 859 -23.38 12.96 10.58
N ARG A 860 -22.52 11.94 10.46
CA ARG A 860 -22.11 11.40 9.16
C ARG A 860 -23.28 10.75 8.41
N MET A 861 -24.22 10.13 9.13
CA MET A 861 -25.46 9.57 8.59
C MET A 861 -26.53 10.62 8.27
N ASN A 862 -26.22 11.91 8.47
CA ASN A 862 -27.15 13.03 8.31
C ASN A 862 -28.36 12.98 9.26
N ASP A 863 -28.24 12.30 10.41
CA ASP A 863 -29.22 12.30 11.50
C ASP A 863 -28.80 13.29 12.60
N ALA A 864 -29.08 14.57 12.34
CA ALA A 864 -28.72 15.63 13.26
C ALA A 864 -29.44 15.53 14.61
N LYS A 865 -30.64 14.95 14.66
CA LYS A 865 -31.44 14.84 15.89
C LYS A 865 -30.85 13.81 16.84
N THR A 866 -30.53 12.62 16.33
CA THR A 866 -29.90 11.58 17.13
C THR A 866 -28.47 11.98 17.52
N ALA A 867 -27.75 12.69 16.64
CA ALA A 867 -26.46 13.28 16.99
C ALA A 867 -26.56 14.25 18.18
N ALA A 868 -27.56 15.15 18.19
CA ALA A 868 -27.77 16.09 19.28
C ALA A 868 -28.10 15.39 20.61
N HIS A 869 -28.91 14.32 20.54
CA HIS A 869 -29.19 13.46 21.70
C HIS A 869 -27.91 12.86 22.31
N TYR A 870 -27.03 12.31 21.47
CA TYR A 870 -25.76 11.76 21.95
C TYR A 870 -24.79 12.84 22.46
N LYS A 871 -24.72 14.03 21.85
CA LYS A 871 -23.96 15.17 22.40
C LYS A 871 -24.46 15.55 23.79
N ALA A 872 -25.78 15.63 23.99
CA ALA A 872 -26.36 15.92 25.29
C ALA A 872 -26.04 14.84 26.35
N LYS A 873 -26.03 13.56 25.96
CA LYS A 873 -25.56 12.46 26.81
C LYS A 873 -24.08 12.61 27.18
N ALA A 874 -23.22 12.88 26.20
CA ALA A 874 -21.78 13.10 26.44
C ALA A 874 -21.54 14.24 27.45
N ILE A 875 -22.24 15.37 27.28
CA ILE A 875 -22.18 16.51 28.20
C ILE A 875 -22.65 16.13 29.61
N LYS A 876 -23.75 15.35 29.73
CA LYS A 876 -24.23 14.85 31.02
C LYS A 876 -23.22 13.95 31.72
N LYS A 877 -22.36 13.27 30.96
CA LYS A 877 -21.23 12.45 31.43
C LYS A 877 -19.91 13.24 31.53
N ASN A 878 -19.98 14.57 31.55
CA ASN A 878 -18.83 15.47 31.70
C ASN A 878 -17.76 15.33 30.60
N ALA A 879 -18.20 15.31 29.34
CA ALA A 879 -17.30 15.32 28.18
C ALA A 879 -16.23 16.41 28.29
N ALA A 880 -14.96 16.03 28.06
CA ALA A 880 -13.83 16.95 28.09
C ALA A 880 -13.64 17.71 26.76
N ASN A 881 -14.35 17.32 25.71
CA ASN A 881 -14.22 17.93 24.39
C ASN A 881 -15.10 19.19 24.26
N PRO A 882 -14.52 20.41 24.20
CA PRO A 882 -15.28 21.67 24.13
C PRO A 882 -16.13 21.79 22.87
N LYS A 883 -15.77 21.09 21.78
CA LYS A 883 -16.56 21.10 20.54
C LYS A 883 -17.95 20.50 20.71
N VAL A 884 -18.12 19.53 21.62
CA VAL A 884 -19.43 18.89 21.87
C VAL A 884 -20.46 19.92 22.32
N TYR A 885 -20.03 20.86 23.17
CA TYR A 885 -20.86 21.95 23.71
C TYR A 885 -21.26 22.93 22.60
N VAL A 886 -20.28 23.44 21.83
CA VAL A 886 -20.53 24.40 20.75
C VAL A 886 -21.35 23.78 19.62
N GLU A 887 -21.09 22.52 19.25
CA GLU A 887 -21.85 21.81 18.22
C GLU A 887 -23.29 21.45 18.65
N LEU A 888 -23.59 21.43 19.95
CA LEU A 888 -24.96 21.33 20.45
C LEU A 888 -25.68 22.69 20.38
N LEU A 889 -25.00 23.79 20.71
CA LEU A 889 -25.53 25.15 20.56
C LEU A 889 -25.89 25.47 19.09
N LYS A 890 -25.05 25.05 18.14
CA LYS A 890 -25.34 25.19 16.71
C LYS A 890 -26.56 24.37 16.28
N TYR A 891 -26.75 23.17 16.84
CA TYR A 891 -27.91 22.33 16.54
C TYR A 891 -29.21 22.96 17.04
N ASP A 892 -29.20 23.55 18.23
CA ASP A 892 -30.34 24.29 18.80
C ASP A 892 -30.60 25.64 18.07
N ASP A 893 -29.97 25.85 16.91
CA ASP A 893 -30.09 27.02 16.02
C ASP A 893 -29.81 28.35 16.73
N ILE A 894 -28.87 28.34 17.68
CA ILE A 894 -28.42 29.55 18.37
C ILE A 894 -27.62 30.41 17.40
N LYS A 895 -28.26 31.48 16.94
CA LYS A 895 -27.73 32.47 16.01
C LYS A 895 -28.23 33.86 16.40
N PRO A 896 -27.63 34.94 15.89
CA PRO A 896 -28.15 36.26 16.17
C PRO A 896 -29.60 36.39 15.66
N ASP A 897 -30.47 37.06 16.42
CA ASP A 897 -31.88 37.27 16.07
C ASP A 897 -32.20 38.77 15.97
N LYS A 898 -33.46 39.12 15.65
CA LYS A 898 -33.96 40.49 15.62
C LYS A 898 -33.74 41.18 16.97
N PRO A 899 -33.38 42.47 16.98
CA PRO A 899 -33.18 43.20 18.23
C PRO A 899 -34.42 43.14 19.11
N GLY A 900 -34.24 42.71 20.37
CA GLY A 900 -35.31 42.66 21.38
C GLY A 900 -36.09 41.34 21.42
N ARG A 901 -35.85 40.39 20.51
CA ARG A 901 -36.36 39.03 20.68
C ARG A 901 -35.52 38.30 21.73
N LEU A 902 -36.16 37.95 22.85
CA LEU A 902 -35.51 37.31 23.98
C LEU A 902 -35.84 35.82 24.02
N MET A 903 -34.88 35.04 24.49
CA MET A 903 -35.13 33.68 24.92
C MET A 903 -35.70 33.65 26.34
N SER A 904 -36.24 32.51 26.78
CA SER A 904 -36.65 32.36 28.17
C SER A 904 -35.43 32.37 29.10
N ALA A 905 -35.57 32.85 30.33
CA ALA A 905 -34.48 32.87 31.31
C ALA A 905 -33.87 31.47 31.54
N ARG A 906 -34.71 30.43 31.52
CA ARG A 906 -34.26 29.03 31.62
C ARG A 906 -33.42 28.59 30.42
N ALA A 907 -33.82 28.95 29.20
CA ALA A 907 -33.04 28.63 28.01
C ALA A 907 -31.70 29.40 27.99
N ALA A 908 -31.73 30.69 28.34
CA ALA A 908 -30.52 31.50 28.47
C ALA A 908 -29.52 30.89 29.43
N ALA A 909 -29.95 30.57 30.66
CA ALA A 909 -29.08 29.95 31.66
C ALA A 909 -28.50 28.61 31.17
N LYS A 910 -29.31 27.76 30.52
CA LYS A 910 -28.85 26.49 29.94
C LYS A 910 -27.74 26.72 28.91
N TYR A 911 -27.97 27.57 27.91
CA TYR A 911 -27.04 27.76 26.80
C TYR A 911 -25.78 28.52 27.23
N ALA A 912 -25.94 29.52 28.10
CA ALA A 912 -24.85 30.22 28.77
C ALA A 912 -23.88 29.25 29.43
N ALA A 913 -24.39 28.30 30.21
CA ALA A 913 -23.56 27.32 30.92
C ALA A 913 -22.78 26.41 29.96
N LEU A 914 -23.36 26.06 28.79
CA LEU A 914 -22.65 25.29 27.76
C LEU A 914 -21.51 26.09 27.14
N ALA A 915 -21.74 27.36 26.82
CA ALA A 915 -20.70 28.24 26.26
C ALA A 915 -19.58 28.50 27.28
N ASP A 916 -19.94 28.77 28.54
CA ASP A 916 -18.98 28.95 29.64
C ASP A 916 -18.12 27.70 29.83
N ARG A 917 -18.72 26.50 29.81
CA ARG A 917 -17.97 25.25 29.95
C ARG A 917 -17.04 25.01 28.77
N ALA A 918 -17.45 25.35 27.55
CA ALA A 918 -16.60 25.26 26.37
C ALA A 918 -15.39 26.21 26.46
N ILE A 919 -15.59 27.43 26.95
CA ILE A 919 -14.52 28.42 27.20
C ILE A 919 -13.58 27.95 28.31
N GLU A 920 -14.11 27.36 29.38
CA GLU A 920 -13.30 26.83 30.47
C GLU A 920 -12.39 25.68 30.00
N LEU A 921 -12.92 24.77 29.18
CA LEU A 921 -12.18 23.66 28.60
C LEU A 921 -11.15 24.10 27.55
N ALA A 922 -11.44 25.17 26.80
CA ALA A 922 -10.55 25.72 25.78
C ALA A 922 -10.70 27.25 25.66
N PRO A 923 -9.88 28.03 26.40
CA PRO A 923 -9.92 29.50 26.36
C PRO A 923 -9.53 30.12 25.01
N ASP A 924 -8.90 29.36 24.12
CA ASP A 924 -8.55 29.76 22.76
C ASP A 924 -9.65 29.41 21.73
N TYR A 925 -10.78 28.82 22.17
CA TYR A 925 -11.88 28.45 21.29
C TYR A 925 -12.85 29.60 21.03
N MET A 926 -12.46 30.45 20.08
CA MET A 926 -13.15 31.70 19.73
C MET A 926 -14.64 31.52 19.38
N GLU A 927 -15.04 30.40 18.77
CA GLU A 927 -16.45 30.10 18.48
C GLU A 927 -17.30 29.95 19.75
N ALA A 928 -16.73 29.55 20.88
CA ALA A 928 -17.45 29.50 22.15
C ALA A 928 -17.76 30.92 22.66
N TYR A 929 -16.85 31.87 22.46
CA TYR A 929 -17.08 33.29 22.77
C TYR A 929 -18.09 33.95 21.83
N GLU A 930 -18.09 33.62 20.53
CA GLU A 930 -19.15 34.04 19.60
C GLU A 930 -20.52 33.55 20.08
N MET A 931 -20.63 32.26 20.45
CA MET A 931 -21.87 31.70 20.98
C MET A 931 -22.31 32.40 22.27
N LEU A 932 -21.38 32.65 23.19
CA LEU A 932 -21.66 33.38 24.43
C LEU A 932 -22.22 34.78 24.14
N ALA A 933 -21.61 35.53 23.22
CA ALA A 933 -22.10 36.85 22.83
C ALA A 933 -23.53 36.80 22.26
N ILE A 934 -23.80 35.85 21.36
CA ILE A 934 -25.13 35.63 20.78
C ILE A 934 -26.15 35.31 21.86
N ILE A 935 -25.82 34.43 22.80
CA ILE A 935 -26.71 34.03 23.90
C ILE A 935 -27.01 35.24 24.79
N GLU A 936 -25.99 36.01 25.20
CA GLU A 936 -26.19 37.18 26.06
C GLU A 936 -27.01 38.29 25.38
N SER A 937 -26.89 38.45 24.06
CA SER A 937 -27.71 39.40 23.30
C SER A 937 -29.21 39.12 23.40
N GLN A 938 -29.59 37.86 23.63
CA GLN A 938 -30.97 37.36 23.73
C GLN A 938 -31.35 36.99 25.18
N ASN A 939 -30.40 37.03 26.12
CA ASN A 939 -30.62 36.67 27.52
C ASN A 939 -31.41 37.78 28.23
N PRO A 940 -32.57 37.52 28.84
CA PRO A 940 -33.31 38.53 29.59
C PRO A 940 -32.49 39.15 30.74
N ASN A 941 -31.59 38.36 31.35
CA ASN A 941 -30.71 38.76 32.45
C ASN A 941 -29.25 38.76 31.99
N ILE A 942 -28.86 39.80 31.23
CA ILE A 942 -27.53 39.92 30.63
C ILE A 942 -26.44 39.82 31.70
N ARG A 943 -25.46 38.94 31.48
CA ARG A 943 -24.27 38.79 32.33
C ARG A 943 -23.15 39.72 31.85
N VAL A 944 -23.20 40.97 32.30
CA VAL A 944 -22.29 42.03 31.83
C VAL A 944 -20.82 41.69 32.11
N GLU A 945 -20.54 41.04 33.23
CA GLU A 945 -19.21 40.60 33.63
C GLU A 945 -18.56 39.64 32.62
N LYS A 946 -19.36 38.89 31.85
CA LYS A 946 -18.88 37.96 30.82
C LYS A 946 -18.54 38.64 29.50
N MET A 947 -19.02 39.88 29.27
CA MET A 947 -18.78 40.61 28.02
C MET A 947 -17.35 41.10 27.86
N ASN A 948 -16.63 41.35 28.96
CA ASN A 948 -15.21 41.70 28.91
C ASN A 948 -14.39 40.57 28.27
N ALA A 949 -14.66 39.32 28.65
CA ALA A 949 -13.99 38.16 28.06
C ALA A 949 -14.26 38.00 26.56
N VAL A 950 -15.48 38.33 26.10
CA VAL A 950 -15.83 38.37 24.66
C VAL A 950 -15.06 39.49 23.94
N LEU A 951 -14.94 40.67 24.54
CA LEU A 951 -14.19 41.80 23.98
C LEU A 951 -12.69 41.48 23.88
N GLU A 952 -12.12 40.81 24.87
CA GLU A 952 -10.73 40.35 24.84
C GLU A 952 -10.48 39.28 23.76
N ALA A 953 -11.47 38.42 23.51
CA ALA A 953 -11.41 37.40 22.46
C ALA A 953 -11.60 37.98 21.04
N LEU A 954 -12.33 39.09 20.90
CA LEU A 954 -12.75 39.67 19.62
C LEU A 954 -11.62 39.93 18.60
N PRO A 955 -10.42 40.45 18.97
CA PRO A 955 -9.31 40.65 18.03
C PRO A 955 -8.79 39.35 17.41
N HIS A 956 -9.07 38.21 18.04
CA HIS A 956 -8.59 36.90 17.63
C HIS A 956 -9.60 36.11 16.78
N MET A 957 -10.84 36.60 16.68
CA MET A 957 -11.89 35.97 15.88
C MET A 957 -11.66 36.19 14.39
N ARG A 958 -11.79 35.10 13.61
CA ARG A 958 -11.68 35.15 12.13
C ARG A 958 -12.86 35.88 11.49
N GLU A 959 -14.06 35.58 11.95
CA GLU A 959 -15.31 36.23 11.55
C GLU A 959 -15.85 36.95 12.80
N ARG A 960 -16.11 38.26 12.67
CA ARG A 960 -16.48 39.12 13.81
C ARG A 960 -17.88 39.69 13.69
N ASP A 961 -18.54 39.54 12.54
CA ASP A 961 -19.77 40.25 12.23
C ASP A 961 -20.94 39.84 13.13
N LYS A 962 -21.09 38.55 13.42
CA LYS A 962 -22.10 38.05 14.38
C LYS A 962 -21.82 38.52 15.80
N THR A 963 -20.56 38.43 16.25
CA THR A 963 -20.15 38.87 17.59
C THR A 963 -20.34 40.38 17.77
N HIS A 964 -19.92 41.19 16.80
CA HIS A 964 -20.17 42.64 16.80
C HIS A 964 -21.66 42.96 16.87
N TYR A 965 -22.49 42.30 16.05
CA TYR A 965 -23.93 42.53 16.08
C TYR A 965 -24.55 42.13 17.43
N ALA A 966 -24.09 41.02 18.01
CA ALA A 966 -24.52 40.56 19.33
C ALA A 966 -24.10 41.56 20.43
N LEU A 967 -22.86 42.04 20.43
CA LEU A 967 -22.34 43.05 21.35
C LEU A 967 -23.11 44.38 21.23
N ALA A 968 -23.36 44.85 20.01
CA ALA A 968 -24.17 46.06 19.77
C ALA A 968 -25.59 45.90 20.33
N THR A 969 -26.18 44.72 20.16
CA THR A 969 -27.51 44.40 20.72
C THR A 969 -27.48 44.38 22.25
N VAL A 970 -26.43 43.83 22.87
CA VAL A 970 -26.21 43.88 24.33
C VAL A 970 -26.12 45.33 24.81
N TYR A 971 -25.26 46.16 24.20
CA TYR A 971 -25.10 47.57 24.59
C TYR A 971 -26.39 48.38 24.44
N TRP A 972 -27.13 48.18 23.35
CA TRP A 972 -28.43 48.82 23.16
C TRP A 972 -29.42 48.44 24.27
N ARG A 973 -29.49 47.15 24.64
CA ARG A 973 -30.35 46.66 25.72
C ARG A 973 -29.94 47.21 27.09
N LEU A 974 -28.64 47.44 27.31
CA LEU A 974 -28.09 48.10 28.50
C LEU A 974 -28.22 49.63 28.47
N LYS A 975 -28.87 50.21 27.45
CA LYS A 975 -29.03 51.66 27.23
C LYS A 975 -27.70 52.42 27.04
N ARG A 976 -26.64 51.71 26.65
CA ARG A 976 -25.31 52.25 26.30
C ARG A 976 -25.28 52.56 24.79
N HIS A 977 -26.05 53.56 24.37
CA HIS A 977 -26.32 53.82 22.95
C HIS A 977 -25.09 54.25 22.15
N GLU A 978 -24.18 55.01 22.74
CA GLU A 978 -22.96 55.47 22.07
C GLU A 978 -22.04 54.30 21.69
N GLU A 979 -21.87 53.34 22.60
CA GLU A 979 -21.07 52.15 22.36
C GLU A 979 -21.74 51.19 21.38
N ALA A 980 -23.07 51.03 21.48
CA ALA A 980 -23.82 50.27 20.49
C ALA A 980 -23.62 50.86 19.09
N GLN A 981 -23.63 52.19 18.97
CA GLN A 981 -23.39 52.89 17.71
C GLN A 981 -21.94 52.72 17.21
N ALA A 982 -20.96 52.75 18.10
CA ALA A 982 -19.55 52.51 17.77
C ALA A 982 -19.36 51.11 17.16
N VAL A 983 -19.87 50.06 17.82
CA VAL A 983 -19.76 48.68 17.32
C VAL A 983 -20.54 48.47 16.01
N ILE A 984 -21.69 49.13 15.84
CA ILE A 984 -22.43 49.12 14.56
C ILE A 984 -21.60 49.72 13.43
N ASN A 985 -20.94 50.85 13.69
CA ASN A 985 -20.10 51.52 12.70
C ASN A 985 -18.90 50.63 12.32
N GLU A 986 -18.25 50.00 13.30
CA GLU A 986 -17.19 49.02 13.05
C GLU A 986 -17.68 47.86 12.18
N LEU A 987 -18.82 47.25 12.51
CA LEU A 987 -19.41 46.15 11.73
C LEU A 987 -19.70 46.57 10.28
N LYS A 988 -20.31 47.75 10.08
CA LYS A 988 -20.67 48.26 8.74
C LYS A 988 -19.44 48.59 7.90
N ASN A 989 -18.41 49.12 8.54
CA ASN A 989 -17.16 49.51 7.89
C ASN A 989 -16.19 48.34 7.67
N ASP A 990 -16.34 47.22 8.40
CA ASP A 990 -15.52 46.02 8.18
C ASP A 990 -15.86 45.43 6.79
N PRO A 991 -14.89 45.36 5.85
CA PRO A 991 -15.10 44.79 4.53
C PRO A 991 -15.37 43.29 4.56
N LYS A 992 -15.04 42.58 5.65
CA LYS A 992 -15.29 41.14 5.82
C LYS A 992 -16.69 40.82 6.34
N SER A 993 -17.42 41.82 6.86
CA SER A 993 -18.78 41.62 7.38
C SER A 993 -19.78 41.29 6.27
N SER A 994 -20.66 40.32 6.52
CA SER A 994 -21.70 39.93 5.56
C SER A 994 -22.78 41.01 5.38
N ASP A 995 -23.33 41.14 4.17
CA ASP A 995 -24.44 42.07 3.90
C ASP A 995 -25.67 41.81 4.79
N ALA A 996 -25.89 40.55 5.15
CA ALA A 996 -26.94 40.16 6.08
C ALA A 996 -26.73 40.80 7.46
N MET A 997 -25.51 40.75 7.99
CA MET A 997 -25.20 41.40 9.27
C MET A 997 -25.20 42.93 9.15
N LYS A 998 -24.72 43.52 8.04
CA LYS A 998 -24.78 44.98 7.81
C LYS A 998 -26.23 45.50 7.78
N ARG A 999 -27.15 44.75 7.16
CA ARG A 999 -28.59 45.06 7.18
C ARG A 999 -29.16 45.02 8.59
N ARG A 1000 -28.88 43.96 9.36
CA ARG A 1000 -29.33 43.85 10.75
C ARG A 1000 -28.77 44.95 11.65
N ALA A 1001 -27.49 45.29 11.48
CA ALA A 1001 -26.87 46.41 12.20
C ALA A 1001 -27.56 47.75 11.86
N SER A 1002 -27.99 47.94 10.61
CA SER A 1002 -28.76 49.13 10.19
C SER A 1002 -30.17 49.15 10.79
N GLU A 1003 -30.82 48.00 10.97
CA GLU A 1003 -32.10 47.89 11.68
C GLU A 1003 -31.94 48.27 13.16
N LEU A 1004 -30.90 47.78 13.82
CA LEU A 1004 -30.57 48.13 15.20
C LEU A 1004 -30.26 49.63 15.35
N GLN A 1005 -29.52 50.21 14.40
CA GLN A 1005 -29.22 51.65 14.36
C GLN A 1005 -30.49 52.50 14.36
N ARG A 1006 -31.48 52.16 13.52
CA ARG A 1006 -32.77 52.87 13.48
C ARG A 1006 -33.54 52.78 14.81
N LEU A 1007 -33.42 51.67 15.54
CA LEU A 1007 -34.04 51.54 16.86
C LEU A 1007 -33.39 52.46 17.89
N ILE A 1008 -32.06 52.57 17.88
CA ILE A 1008 -31.30 53.48 18.75
C ILE A 1008 -31.71 54.94 18.46
N GLU A 1009 -31.76 55.33 17.19
CA GLU A 1009 -32.17 56.68 16.76
C GLU A 1009 -33.61 57.00 17.19
N LYS A 1010 -34.54 56.05 17.07
CA LYS A 1010 -35.93 56.21 17.50
C LYS A 1010 -36.05 56.39 19.01
N GLU A 1011 -35.26 55.69 19.81
CA GLU A 1011 -35.23 55.87 21.27
C GLU A 1011 -34.60 57.21 21.68
N ALA A 1012 -33.55 57.65 20.98
CA ALA A 1012 -32.93 58.96 21.20
C ALA A 1012 -33.89 60.12 20.84
N GLY A 1013 -34.61 60.01 19.72
CA GLY A 1013 -35.62 60.99 19.30
C GLY A 1013 -36.81 61.08 20.24
N LYS A 1014 -37.25 59.95 20.83
CA LYS A 1014 -38.28 59.94 21.89
C LYS A 1014 -37.81 60.62 23.17
N LYS A 1015 -36.53 60.44 23.58
CA LYS A 1015 -35.94 61.16 24.72
C LYS A 1015 -35.85 62.67 24.46
N ALA A 1016 -35.46 63.10 23.26
CA ALA A 1016 -35.41 64.52 22.90
C ALA A 1016 -36.81 65.16 22.88
N SER A 1017 -37.82 64.44 22.36
CA SER A 1017 -39.23 64.89 22.36
C SER A 1017 -39.86 64.93 23.76
N ALA A 1018 -39.53 63.96 24.64
CA ALA A 1018 -39.97 63.99 26.04
C ALA A 1018 -39.31 65.12 26.85
N LYS A 1019 -38.03 65.44 26.59
CA LYS A 1019 -37.32 66.56 27.24
C LYS A 1019 -37.82 67.94 26.77
N ASN A 1020 -38.33 68.04 25.53
CA ASN A 1020 -39.00 69.24 25.01
C ASN A 1020 -40.49 69.37 25.40
N ARG A 1021 -41.11 68.33 25.98
CA ARG A 1021 -42.47 68.41 26.58
C ARG A 1021 -42.46 68.70 28.09
N GLN A 1022 -41.31 68.59 28.74
CA GLN A 1022 -41.08 68.92 30.15
C GLN A 1022 -40.42 70.30 30.36
N ARG A 1023 -40.05 70.98 29.26
CA ARG A 1023 -39.77 72.42 29.20
C ARG A 1023 -40.99 73.08 28.60
#